data_AF-A0AAW3JPS3-F1
#
_entry.id   AF-A0AAW3JPS3-F1
#
_cell.length_a   1.000
_cell.length_b   1.000
_cell.length_c   1.000
_cell.angle_alpha   90.00
_cell.angle_beta   90.00
_cell.angle_gamma   90.00
#
_symmetry.space_group_name_H-M   'P 1'
#
loop_
_entity.id
_entity.type
_entity.pdbx_description
1 polymer ?
#
loop_
_entity_poly.entity_id
_entity_poly.type
_entity_poly.pdbx_seq_one_letter_code
_entity_poly.pdbx_strand_id
1 'polypeptide(L)'
;MNKTKKTQRKILAVILSLSMMLSMTAISPKKADAFMKADVTEIKSSDMSELLSHYWDYKLEDNKLTINLTDTEAEKNVKAAIADGATKAYYQADLDLYIDNVATGTSTAKPLTSRNFDGNTCNISQDVSSIAQTINTLTVSVSLVTTTKVGLKTTKKTTLCYNFPIYLEKENGKISIYSPYGAAAVKALEDFNANYKPENYLKTRTFTNIASKSFEKIVEKAKELTKDCKNDGEKIKIIHDWICTNVAYNYPAIQGTTSGNTTDIDTSYKYGEKYGIDRAFEDGLAVCSGYASLGELMFRAAGIPSMCIEGTGGALDDGTENKSKFDCNHEWNVVYYNNSWHFMDLTWDSPNVYYGKGDSRNISGKAPYYTYFGIQAELFGVSHYQRQIFDDAEEVTGIKVVNPRTQYFVGQNLEKNSEIELTVENNKKTWYGVKENAAYSGYDLSKPGKQTVTVRYMGLETTYDIEVLEMDHIKVVPSENTTYLIGSKLKTDFKLYVVAKDGKEVLIKDTNAENTYVTCSGYDMNKEGKQTVTVSYKDLTAQYDINVVDAKEISVETDETPVYPYGTQFKPNFKLYVTKSDGTKQLVENGTSLATCTGYDLSNLNKVGEQEVTVTYLGLTAKYKIKVVLAVGLGCVAANKSFEQGQELDTTGNKVYYVLKNGEELMVNNADVTYSGYDKKKTGIQKITVTCNGLTTSYYVTVKAKSEPTATPTVKPTKKPTATPKATATVKPTRTPSVTASANPTTAPDDDAAATKKPTKKPTKTSSKNPKGTKIAKVKAGSKKLVVKVKAQKVKTNGYQIRYSLKKNMKGSKTITLTRNTRTSATIKKLKRRKTYYIQVRTYRNIGKKKYYSTWSKAVAKKTLR
;
A
#
# COMPACT_ATOMS: atom_id res chain seq x y z
N MET A 1 -26.91 -56.46 6.05
CA MET A 1 -25.75 -55.65 5.61
C MET A 1 -26.24 -54.33 5.00
N ASN A 2 -25.47 -53.24 4.91
CA ASN A 2 -24.56 -52.63 5.89
C ASN A 2 -24.32 -51.15 5.49
N LYS A 3 -23.87 -50.28 6.42
CA LYS A 3 -23.41 -48.88 6.16
C LYS A 3 -24.39 -47.91 5.41
N THR A 4 -25.41 -47.36 6.09
CA THR A 4 -26.07 -46.11 5.59
C THR A 4 -26.74 -45.19 6.61
N LYS A 5 -26.90 -45.57 7.89
CA LYS A 5 -27.56 -44.72 8.93
C LYS A 5 -26.68 -44.39 10.15
N LYS A 6 -25.34 -44.45 10.04
CA LYS A 6 -24.40 -44.20 11.16
C LYS A 6 -23.53 -42.94 11.02
N THR A 7 -23.71 -42.15 9.96
CA THR A 7 -22.82 -41.01 9.63
C THR A 7 -23.42 -39.63 9.99
N GLN A 8 -24.75 -39.46 9.92
CA GLN A 8 -25.43 -38.17 10.11
C GLN A 8 -25.74 -37.80 11.59
N ARG A 9 -24.99 -38.33 12.57
CA ARG A 9 -25.11 -37.97 14.00
C ARG A 9 -23.77 -37.71 14.69
N LYS A 10 -22.73 -37.34 13.94
CA LYS A 10 -21.37 -37.09 14.48
C LYS A 10 -20.70 -35.77 14.06
N ILE A 11 -21.40 -34.87 13.35
CA ILE A 11 -20.79 -33.66 12.77
C ILE A 11 -21.35 -32.35 13.37
N LEU A 12 -22.48 -32.39 14.10
CA LEU A 12 -23.15 -31.19 14.65
C LEU A 12 -22.74 -30.80 16.08
N ALA A 13 -21.65 -31.36 16.61
CA ALA A 13 -21.13 -31.09 17.95
C ALA A 13 -19.58 -30.96 17.99
N VAL A 14 -18.97 -30.72 16.82
CA VAL A 14 -17.50 -30.69 16.63
C VAL A 14 -17.09 -29.43 15.83
N ILE A 15 -17.94 -28.39 15.85
CA ILE A 15 -17.73 -27.15 15.08
C ILE A 15 -17.63 -25.91 15.99
N LEU A 16 -18.19 -25.94 17.22
CA LEU A 16 -18.06 -24.86 18.20
C LEU A 16 -16.75 -24.89 19.03
N SER A 17 -15.92 -25.93 18.91
CA SER A 17 -14.66 -26.09 19.68
C SER A 17 -13.42 -26.27 18.81
N LEU A 18 -13.56 -26.25 17.48
CA LEU A 18 -12.49 -26.67 16.54
C LEU A 18 -11.75 -25.51 15.87
N SER A 19 -12.00 -24.27 16.29
CA SER A 19 -11.12 -23.12 16.02
C SER A 19 -9.84 -23.14 16.87
N MET A 20 -9.81 -23.88 17.99
CA MET A 20 -8.65 -24.01 18.88
C MET A 20 -7.97 -25.39 18.87
N MET A 21 -8.69 -26.47 18.56
CA MET A 21 -8.17 -27.86 18.68
C MET A 21 -7.57 -28.41 17.37
N LEU A 22 -6.42 -27.87 16.91
CA LEU A 22 -5.81 -28.37 15.65
C LEU A 22 -4.27 -28.38 15.56
N SER A 23 -3.53 -28.55 16.67
CA SER A 23 -2.14 -29.07 16.64
C SER A 23 -1.63 -29.67 17.96
N MET A 24 -2.37 -30.57 18.60
CA MET A 24 -1.92 -31.29 19.80
C MET A 24 -1.17 -32.58 19.46
N THR A 25 0.14 -32.46 19.21
CA THR A 25 1.09 -33.58 19.30
C THR A 25 1.87 -33.52 20.60
N ALA A 26 2.22 -34.67 21.19
CA ALA A 26 2.99 -34.72 22.43
C ALA A 26 4.39 -34.11 22.23
N ILE A 27 4.64 -32.98 22.86
CA ILE A 27 5.91 -32.24 22.80
C ILE A 27 6.54 -32.23 24.19
N SER A 28 7.83 -32.59 24.25
CA SER A 28 8.61 -32.55 25.49
C SER A 28 9.18 -31.15 25.70
N PRO A 29 9.02 -30.51 26.87
CA PRO A 29 9.42 -29.14 27.08
C PRO A 29 10.95 -28.98 27.03
N LYS A 30 11.45 -28.20 26.06
CA LYS A 30 12.85 -27.80 25.96
C LYS A 30 12.99 -26.28 25.99
N LYS A 31 13.03 -25.75 27.21
CA LYS A 31 13.48 -24.38 27.58
C LYS A 31 12.96 -23.25 26.68
N ALA A 32 11.75 -22.78 26.98
CA ALA A 32 11.36 -21.42 26.63
C ALA A 32 11.90 -20.46 27.72
N ASP A 33 12.86 -19.61 27.38
CA ASP A 33 13.38 -18.61 28.32
C ASP A 33 12.39 -17.45 28.47
N ALA A 34 11.58 -17.50 29.53
CA ALA A 34 10.82 -16.38 30.11
C ALA A 34 9.95 -15.54 29.14
N PHE A 35 8.90 -16.15 28.58
CA PHE A 35 7.71 -15.38 28.18
C PHE A 35 7.03 -14.74 29.41
N MET A 36 6.31 -13.64 29.21
CA MET A 36 5.77 -12.80 30.28
C MET A 36 4.48 -13.38 30.89
N LYS A 37 4.62 -14.54 31.54
CA LYS A 37 3.60 -15.15 32.39
C LYS A 37 3.23 -14.21 33.53
N ALA A 38 1.94 -13.99 33.76
CA ALA A 38 1.46 -13.32 34.98
C ALA A 38 1.38 -14.33 36.13
N ASP A 39 1.91 -14.00 37.31
CA ASP A 39 1.80 -14.85 38.51
C ASP A 39 0.48 -14.51 39.23
N VAL A 40 -0.63 -14.81 38.56
CA VAL A 40 -2.00 -14.61 39.06
C VAL A 40 -2.56 -15.89 39.67
N THR A 41 -3.25 -15.74 40.79
CA THR A 41 -4.04 -16.78 41.46
C THR A 41 -5.54 -16.59 41.29
N GLU A 42 -6.00 -15.47 40.73
CA GLU A 42 -7.42 -15.12 40.53
C GLU A 42 -7.61 -14.50 39.15
N ILE A 43 -8.69 -14.88 38.46
CA ILE A 43 -9.09 -14.37 37.12
C ILE A 43 -10.58 -14.14 37.09
N LYS A 44 -11.00 -13.08 36.39
CA LYS A 44 -12.39 -12.73 36.08
C LYS A 44 -12.65 -12.85 34.59
N SER A 45 -13.88 -13.22 34.24
CA SER A 45 -14.44 -13.13 32.89
C SER A 45 -14.31 -11.73 32.29
N SER A 46 -14.69 -10.71 33.06
CA SER A 46 -14.80 -9.33 32.57
C SER A 46 -14.69 -8.32 33.73
N ASP A 47 -13.90 -7.26 33.51
CA ASP A 47 -13.88 -6.04 34.34
C ASP A 47 -15.05 -5.09 34.01
N MET A 48 -15.96 -5.52 33.12
CA MET A 48 -17.24 -4.90 32.76
C MET A 48 -18.43 -5.85 33.03
N SER A 49 -18.27 -6.78 33.98
CA SER A 49 -19.20 -7.88 34.27
C SER A 49 -20.60 -7.45 34.71
N GLU A 50 -20.76 -6.22 35.22
CA GLU A 50 -22.08 -5.66 35.59
C GLU A 50 -22.99 -5.38 34.38
N LEU A 51 -22.43 -5.39 33.16
CA LEU A 51 -23.16 -5.25 31.90
C LEU A 51 -23.56 -6.61 31.30
N LEU A 52 -23.07 -7.73 31.84
CA LEU A 52 -23.30 -9.07 31.31
C LEU A 52 -24.46 -9.77 32.01
N SER A 53 -25.23 -10.57 31.26
CA SER A 53 -26.29 -11.41 31.86
C SER A 53 -25.73 -12.54 32.71
N HIS A 54 -24.51 -12.97 32.39
CA HIS A 54 -23.77 -14.00 33.11
C HIS A 54 -22.30 -13.58 33.22
N TYR A 55 -21.70 -13.85 34.37
CA TYR A 55 -20.29 -13.61 34.62
C TYR A 55 -19.71 -14.72 35.51
N TRP A 56 -18.39 -14.78 35.53
CA TRP A 56 -17.65 -15.74 36.35
C TRP A 56 -16.29 -15.21 36.78
N ASP A 57 -15.78 -15.78 37.85
CA ASP A 57 -14.40 -15.65 38.32
C ASP A 57 -13.89 -17.04 38.74
N TYR A 58 -12.57 -17.23 38.72
CA TYR A 58 -11.95 -18.42 39.28
C TYR A 58 -10.64 -18.10 40.00
N LYS A 59 -10.38 -18.89 41.04
CA LYS A 59 -9.24 -18.75 41.95
C LYS A 59 -8.54 -20.09 42.15
N LEU A 60 -7.21 -20.08 42.16
CA LEU A 60 -6.35 -21.24 42.37
C LEU A 60 -5.47 -21.01 43.60
N GLU A 61 -5.76 -21.73 44.68
CA GLU A 61 -4.98 -21.71 45.93
C GLU A 61 -4.75 -23.15 46.39
N ASP A 62 -3.53 -23.49 46.84
CA ASP A 62 -3.15 -24.82 47.34
C ASP A 62 -3.56 -26.02 46.44
N ASN A 63 -3.44 -25.84 45.12
CA ASN A 63 -3.91 -26.78 44.07
C ASN A 63 -5.43 -27.03 44.03
N LYS A 64 -6.23 -26.24 44.73
CA LYS A 64 -7.68 -26.22 44.64
C LYS A 64 -8.13 -25.08 43.72
N LEU A 65 -8.66 -25.45 42.55
CA LEU A 65 -9.40 -24.52 41.70
C LEU A 65 -10.80 -24.30 42.30
N THR A 66 -11.23 -23.06 42.42
CA THR A 66 -12.59 -22.68 42.80
C THR A 66 -13.12 -21.67 41.81
N ILE A 67 -14.32 -21.89 41.27
CA ILE A 67 -14.96 -21.03 40.28
C ILE A 67 -16.29 -20.55 40.86
N ASN A 68 -16.54 -19.24 40.77
CA ASN A 68 -17.83 -18.65 41.05
C ASN A 68 -18.51 -18.30 39.74
N LEU A 69 -19.80 -18.63 39.64
CA LEU A 69 -20.66 -18.39 38.48
C LEU A 69 -21.86 -17.57 38.95
N THR A 70 -22.25 -16.58 38.14
CA THR A 70 -23.54 -15.89 38.26
C THR A 70 -24.18 -15.83 36.89
N ASP A 71 -25.45 -16.20 36.78
CA ASP A 71 -26.29 -16.02 35.59
C ASP A 71 -27.63 -15.44 36.07
N THR A 72 -27.86 -14.16 35.73
CA THR A 72 -29.04 -13.38 36.12
C THR A 72 -30.35 -13.92 35.51
N GLU A 73 -30.25 -14.68 34.42
CA GLU A 73 -31.38 -15.25 33.69
C GLU A 73 -31.67 -16.71 34.12
N ALA A 74 -30.82 -17.33 34.95
CA ALA A 74 -30.94 -18.75 35.33
C ALA A 74 -32.29 -19.08 35.99
N GLU A 75 -32.70 -18.36 37.04
CA GLU A 75 -34.02 -18.58 37.67
C GLU A 75 -35.18 -18.35 36.71
N LYS A 76 -35.08 -17.34 35.85
CA LYS A 76 -36.11 -16.97 34.88
C LYS A 76 -36.28 -18.07 33.82
N ASN A 77 -35.18 -18.61 33.32
CA ASN A 77 -35.17 -19.71 32.35
C ASN A 77 -35.61 -21.05 32.98
N VAL A 78 -35.31 -21.28 34.26
CA VAL A 78 -35.88 -22.41 35.02
C VAL A 78 -37.39 -22.27 35.16
N LYS A 79 -37.89 -21.09 35.57
CA LYS A 79 -39.34 -20.81 35.71
C LYS A 79 -40.08 -20.94 34.38
N ALA A 80 -39.51 -20.42 33.29
CA ALA A 80 -40.05 -20.58 31.93
C ALA A 80 -40.11 -22.07 31.52
N ALA A 81 -39.04 -22.83 31.73
CA ALA A 81 -39.03 -24.25 31.38
C ALA A 81 -40.05 -25.11 32.17
N ILE A 82 -40.37 -24.74 33.41
CA ILE A 82 -41.47 -25.36 34.17
C ILE A 82 -42.83 -24.99 33.56
N ALA A 83 -43.04 -23.72 33.19
CA ALA A 83 -44.27 -23.28 32.53
C ALA A 83 -44.49 -23.96 31.16
N ASP A 84 -43.41 -24.20 30.41
CA ASP A 84 -43.38 -24.98 29.15
C ASP A 84 -43.55 -26.51 29.37
N GLY A 85 -43.89 -26.96 30.59
CA GLY A 85 -44.26 -28.34 30.89
C GLY A 85 -43.11 -29.26 31.32
N ALA A 86 -41.95 -28.74 31.71
CA ALA A 86 -40.96 -29.56 32.43
C ALA A 86 -41.44 -29.87 33.85
N THR A 87 -41.45 -31.15 34.23
CA THR A 87 -41.75 -31.58 35.61
C THR A 87 -40.61 -31.31 36.60
N LYS A 88 -39.41 -31.02 36.09
CA LYS A 88 -38.28 -30.45 36.84
C LYS A 88 -37.37 -29.70 35.87
N ALA A 89 -36.92 -28.51 36.26
CA ALA A 89 -35.89 -27.74 35.57
C ALA A 89 -34.89 -27.21 36.61
N TYR A 90 -33.61 -27.13 36.24
CA TYR A 90 -32.56 -26.51 37.06
C TYR A 90 -31.35 -26.16 36.18
N TYR A 91 -30.54 -25.19 36.59
CA TYR A 91 -29.24 -24.92 35.98
C TYR A 91 -28.15 -25.77 36.65
N GLN A 92 -27.23 -26.28 35.84
CA GLN A 92 -26.10 -27.13 36.26
C GLN A 92 -24.81 -26.60 35.65
N ALA A 93 -23.76 -26.50 36.48
CA ALA A 93 -22.38 -26.30 36.07
C ALA A 93 -21.63 -27.63 36.12
N ASP A 94 -20.97 -27.98 35.02
CA ASP A 94 -20.11 -29.15 34.91
C ASP A 94 -18.67 -28.70 34.61
N LEU A 95 -17.71 -29.18 35.39
CA LEU A 95 -16.28 -28.94 35.19
C LEU A 95 -15.62 -30.20 34.62
N ASP A 96 -15.25 -30.13 33.34
CA ASP A 96 -14.60 -31.20 32.58
C ASP A 96 -13.11 -30.92 32.38
N LEU A 97 -12.25 -31.92 32.59
CA LEU A 97 -10.86 -31.91 32.14
C LEU A 97 -10.79 -32.49 30.72
N TYR A 98 -10.34 -31.70 29.75
CA TYR A 98 -10.11 -32.21 28.41
C TYR A 98 -8.71 -32.84 28.32
N ILE A 99 -8.68 -34.09 27.88
CA ILE A 99 -7.46 -34.90 27.74
C ILE A 99 -7.27 -35.20 26.25
N ASP A 100 -6.21 -34.64 25.66
CA ASP A 100 -5.88 -34.80 24.24
C ASP A 100 -5.14 -36.11 23.96
N ASN A 101 -5.81 -37.02 23.25
CA ASN A 101 -5.22 -38.26 22.77
C ASN A 101 -4.43 -37.99 21.48
N VAL A 102 -3.19 -37.57 21.68
CA VAL A 102 -2.14 -37.33 20.66
C VAL A 102 -2.06 -38.40 19.57
N ALA A 103 -2.23 -39.68 19.92
CA ALA A 103 -2.12 -40.79 18.96
C ALA A 103 -3.32 -40.89 17.99
N THR A 104 -4.39 -40.13 18.25
CA THR A 104 -5.64 -40.13 17.46
C THR A 104 -6.06 -38.74 16.98
N GLY A 105 -5.47 -37.67 17.50
CA GLY A 105 -5.94 -36.29 17.28
C GLY A 105 -7.33 -36.02 17.86
N THR A 106 -7.76 -36.78 18.88
CA THR A 106 -9.07 -36.61 19.52
C THR A 106 -8.95 -36.15 20.96
N SER A 107 -9.77 -35.19 21.37
CA SER A 107 -9.88 -34.76 22.76
C SER A 107 -11.05 -35.47 23.44
N THR A 108 -10.85 -35.92 24.68
CA THR A 108 -11.89 -36.54 25.51
C THR A 108 -12.08 -35.75 26.80
N ALA A 109 -13.30 -35.25 27.02
CA ALA A 109 -13.71 -34.71 28.31
C ALA A 109 -13.77 -35.83 29.37
N LYS A 110 -13.11 -35.60 30.50
CA LYS A 110 -13.24 -36.37 31.74
C LYS A 110 -13.93 -35.47 32.78
N PRO A 111 -15.19 -35.75 33.16
CA PRO A 111 -15.85 -35.02 34.23
C PRO A 111 -15.04 -35.07 35.52
N LEU A 112 -14.87 -33.92 36.17
CA LEU A 112 -14.23 -33.80 37.47
C LEU A 112 -15.27 -33.60 38.58
N THR A 113 -16.07 -32.53 38.47
CA THR A 113 -17.14 -32.19 39.42
C THR A 113 -18.33 -31.56 38.70
N SER A 114 -19.54 -31.82 39.20
CA SER A 114 -20.81 -31.23 38.76
C SER A 114 -21.52 -30.57 39.94
N ARG A 115 -22.17 -29.43 39.74
CA ARG A 115 -22.98 -28.76 40.77
C ARG A 115 -24.17 -28.01 40.17
N ASN A 116 -25.27 -27.95 40.91
CA ASN A 116 -26.45 -27.17 40.52
C ASN A 116 -26.29 -25.72 40.98
N PHE A 117 -26.92 -24.80 40.27
CA PHE A 117 -27.08 -23.42 40.73
C PHE A 117 -28.01 -23.34 41.94
N ASP A 118 -27.71 -22.41 42.85
CA ASP A 118 -28.59 -21.93 43.90
C ASP A 118 -29.04 -20.51 43.54
N GLY A 119 -30.34 -20.35 43.32
CA GLY A 119 -30.92 -19.22 42.59
C GLY A 119 -30.18 -18.95 41.27
N ASN A 120 -29.57 -17.77 41.17
CA ASN A 120 -28.81 -17.29 40.03
C ASN A 120 -27.28 -17.54 40.14
N THR A 121 -26.80 -18.29 41.14
CA THR A 121 -25.35 -18.45 41.42
C THR A 121 -24.89 -19.90 41.51
N CYS A 122 -23.60 -20.18 41.25
CA CYS A 122 -22.99 -21.48 41.52
C CYS A 122 -21.50 -21.35 41.88
N ASN A 123 -21.12 -21.80 43.07
CA ASN A 123 -19.71 -21.97 43.46
C ASN A 123 -19.29 -23.44 43.29
N ILE A 124 -18.28 -23.74 42.47
CA ILE A 124 -17.76 -25.09 42.22
C ILE A 124 -16.26 -25.14 42.53
N SER A 125 -15.82 -26.15 43.29
CA SER A 125 -14.40 -26.37 43.64
C SER A 125 -13.91 -27.74 43.21
N GLN A 126 -12.63 -27.83 42.83
CA GLN A 126 -11.96 -29.05 42.40
C GLN A 126 -10.49 -29.04 42.82
N ASP A 127 -10.02 -30.14 43.40
CA ASP A 127 -8.58 -30.42 43.55
C ASP A 127 -8.01 -30.75 42.16
N VAL A 128 -7.03 -29.97 41.70
CA VAL A 128 -6.35 -30.14 40.41
C VAL A 128 -4.92 -30.68 40.56
N SER A 129 -4.49 -31.06 41.76
CA SER A 129 -3.16 -31.63 42.02
C SER A 129 -2.81 -32.82 41.10
N SER A 130 -3.82 -33.60 40.67
CA SER A 130 -3.66 -34.76 39.79
C SER A 130 -3.53 -34.45 38.29
N ILE A 131 -3.56 -33.19 37.84
CA ILE A 131 -3.41 -32.87 36.41
C ILE A 131 -2.02 -33.24 35.87
N ALA A 132 -1.92 -33.38 34.56
CA ALA A 132 -0.68 -33.81 33.89
C ALA A 132 0.38 -32.70 33.88
N GLN A 133 1.65 -33.11 33.77
CA GLN A 133 2.86 -32.25 33.81
C GLN A 133 3.05 -31.47 32.49
N THR A 134 2.07 -30.63 32.15
CA THR A 134 1.86 -29.93 30.87
C THR A 134 0.90 -28.75 31.07
N ILE A 135 0.57 -28.02 29.99
CA ILE A 135 -0.67 -27.23 29.88
C ILE A 135 -1.86 -28.21 29.82
N ASN A 136 -2.91 -27.93 30.58
CA ASN A 136 -4.17 -28.67 30.65
C ASN A 136 -5.32 -27.71 30.37
N THR A 137 -6.30 -28.10 29.54
CA THR A 137 -7.53 -27.32 29.34
C THR A 137 -8.65 -27.95 30.15
N LEU A 138 -9.20 -27.18 31.09
CA LEU A 138 -10.47 -27.49 31.74
C LEU A 138 -11.57 -26.67 31.04
N THR A 139 -12.81 -27.13 31.07
CA THR A 139 -13.96 -26.40 30.54
C THR A 139 -15.06 -26.39 31.58
N VAL A 140 -15.60 -25.20 31.88
CA VAL A 140 -16.83 -25.05 32.65
C VAL A 140 -17.99 -24.95 31.67
N SER A 141 -18.93 -25.89 31.73
CA SER A 141 -20.14 -25.90 30.91
C SER A 141 -21.35 -25.61 31.79
N VAL A 142 -22.10 -24.55 31.49
CA VAL A 142 -23.36 -24.20 32.18
C VAL A 142 -24.53 -24.59 31.30
N SER A 143 -25.44 -25.39 31.85
CA SER A 143 -26.57 -25.97 31.11
C SER A 143 -27.89 -25.89 31.87
N LEU A 144 -28.95 -25.52 31.15
CA LEU A 144 -30.33 -25.72 31.58
C LEU A 144 -30.70 -27.20 31.42
N VAL A 145 -30.92 -27.88 32.54
CA VAL A 145 -31.35 -29.27 32.60
C VAL A 145 -32.84 -29.34 32.83
N THR A 146 -33.58 -29.90 31.87
CA THR A 146 -35.03 -30.13 31.98
C THR A 146 -35.36 -31.61 32.03
N THR A 147 -36.45 -31.94 32.71
CA THR A 147 -37.03 -33.29 32.81
C THR A 147 -38.52 -33.20 32.55
N THR A 148 -39.00 -33.87 31.50
CA THR A 148 -40.42 -33.91 31.10
C THR A 148 -40.94 -35.33 31.23
N LYS A 149 -42.17 -35.51 31.72
CA LYS A 149 -42.84 -36.80 31.87
C LYS A 149 -44.10 -36.84 31.03
N VAL A 150 -44.17 -37.77 30.06
CA VAL A 150 -45.34 -38.00 29.22
C VAL A 150 -45.82 -39.43 29.45
N GLY A 151 -46.93 -39.58 30.18
CA GLY A 151 -47.39 -40.87 30.69
C GLY A 151 -46.31 -41.52 31.58
N LEU A 152 -45.89 -42.73 31.23
CA LEU A 152 -44.81 -43.45 31.91
C LEU A 152 -43.39 -43.02 31.45
N LYS A 153 -43.26 -42.26 30.35
CA LYS A 153 -41.97 -41.94 29.76
C LYS A 153 -41.39 -40.64 30.32
N THR A 154 -40.36 -40.77 31.17
CA THR A 154 -39.51 -39.65 31.60
C THR A 154 -38.41 -39.39 30.58
N THR A 155 -38.19 -38.13 30.21
CA THR A 155 -37.11 -37.68 29.31
C THR A 155 -36.32 -36.57 29.99
N LYS A 156 -35.01 -36.76 30.18
CA LYS A 156 -34.07 -35.71 30.61
C LYS A 156 -33.42 -35.08 29.39
N LYS A 157 -33.39 -33.75 29.30
CA LYS A 157 -32.73 -32.97 28.25
C LYS A 157 -31.80 -31.95 28.92
N THR A 158 -30.50 -32.07 28.64
CA THR A 158 -29.53 -31.02 28.95
C THR A 158 -29.43 -30.08 27.75
N THR A 159 -29.51 -28.77 27.97
CA THR A 159 -29.34 -27.74 26.94
C THR A 159 -28.19 -26.84 27.38
N LEU A 160 -27.09 -26.80 26.63
CA LEU A 160 -25.97 -25.90 26.93
C LEU A 160 -26.44 -24.44 26.80
N CYS A 161 -26.15 -23.63 27.82
CA CYS A 161 -26.40 -22.19 27.82
C CYS A 161 -25.14 -21.45 27.36
N TYR A 162 -24.02 -21.70 28.02
CA TYR A 162 -22.70 -21.19 27.67
C TYR A 162 -21.61 -22.12 28.23
N ASN A 163 -20.38 -22.00 27.73
CA ASN A 163 -19.20 -22.62 28.32
C ASN A 163 -17.97 -21.72 28.15
N PHE A 164 -16.94 -21.95 28.98
CA PHE A 164 -15.67 -21.25 28.88
C PHE A 164 -14.49 -22.16 29.29
N PRO A 165 -13.31 -21.98 28.66
CA PRO A 165 -12.11 -22.72 29.01
C PRO A 165 -11.39 -22.09 30.21
N ILE A 166 -10.70 -22.92 31.00
CA ILE A 166 -9.74 -22.53 32.02
C ILE A 166 -8.43 -23.25 31.71
N TYR A 167 -7.36 -22.50 31.48
CA TYR A 167 -6.05 -23.04 31.13
C TYR A 167 -5.16 -23.10 32.37
N LEU A 168 -4.72 -24.31 32.73
CA LEU A 168 -3.82 -24.56 33.86
C LEU A 168 -2.53 -25.20 33.39
N GLU A 169 -1.41 -24.64 33.79
CA GLU A 169 -0.09 -25.21 33.56
C GLU A 169 0.43 -25.84 34.85
N LYS A 170 1.02 -27.03 34.73
CA LYS A 170 1.75 -27.67 35.82
C LYS A 170 3.21 -27.77 35.43
N GLU A 171 4.08 -26.98 36.08
CA GLU A 171 5.52 -26.94 35.82
C GLU A 171 6.30 -27.33 37.09
N ASN A 172 7.10 -28.39 37.01
CA ASN A 172 7.92 -28.90 38.13
C ASN A 172 7.12 -29.17 39.43
N GLY A 173 5.84 -29.52 39.31
CA GLY A 173 4.93 -29.74 40.43
C GLY A 173 4.19 -28.50 40.95
N LYS A 174 4.60 -27.26 40.62
CA LYS A 174 3.74 -26.06 40.82
C LYS A 174 2.60 -26.11 39.80
N ILE A 175 1.38 -25.83 40.21
CA ILE A 175 0.26 -25.52 39.31
C ILE A 175 0.06 -24.00 39.29
N SER A 176 -0.15 -23.43 38.11
CA SER A 176 -0.44 -22.02 37.89
C SER A 176 -1.44 -21.83 36.77
N ILE A 177 -2.09 -20.67 36.73
CA ILE A 177 -2.93 -20.25 35.61
C ILE A 177 -2.02 -20.04 34.39
N TYR A 178 -2.36 -20.64 33.26
CA TYR A 178 -1.58 -20.48 32.03
C TYR A 178 -2.00 -19.22 31.29
N SER A 179 -1.11 -18.23 31.22
CA SER A 179 -1.23 -17.09 30.33
C SER A 179 0.17 -16.63 29.88
N PRO A 180 0.64 -16.99 28.66
CA PRO A 180 2.01 -16.75 28.21
C PRO A 180 2.31 -15.27 27.94
N TYR A 181 1.28 -14.46 27.63
CA TYR A 181 1.40 -13.03 27.37
C TYR A 181 0.68 -12.16 28.41
N GLY A 182 0.13 -12.75 29.49
CA GLY A 182 -0.69 -12.05 30.48
C GLY A 182 -0.03 -10.79 31.05
N ALA A 183 1.22 -10.85 31.51
CA ALA A 183 1.91 -9.68 32.04
C ALA A 183 2.35 -8.68 30.95
N ALA A 184 2.35 -9.07 29.67
CA ALA A 184 2.50 -8.13 28.55
C ALA A 184 1.18 -7.40 28.24
N ALA A 185 0.04 -8.08 28.34
CA ALA A 185 -1.29 -7.49 28.18
C ALA A 185 -1.65 -6.56 29.35
N VAL A 186 -1.38 -6.95 30.61
CA VAL A 186 -1.50 -6.08 31.80
C VAL A 186 -0.68 -4.80 31.60
N LYS A 187 0.59 -4.94 31.24
CA LYS A 187 1.47 -3.80 30.99
C LYS A 187 1.02 -2.90 29.82
N ALA A 188 0.36 -3.46 28.82
CA ALA A 188 -0.25 -2.66 27.75
C ALA A 188 -1.46 -1.86 28.28
N LEU A 189 -2.27 -2.45 29.17
CA LEU A 189 -3.38 -1.77 29.83
C LEU A 189 -2.90 -0.67 30.81
N GLU A 190 -1.81 -0.91 31.53
CA GLU A 190 -1.09 0.11 32.31
C GLU A 190 -0.61 1.27 31.43
N ASP A 191 0.00 0.98 30.28
CA ASP A 191 0.47 2.00 29.33
C ASP A 191 -0.69 2.80 28.74
N PHE A 192 -1.80 2.14 28.38
CA PHE A 192 -3.04 2.81 27.96
C PHE A 192 -3.54 3.78 29.04
N ASN A 193 -3.71 3.30 30.27
CA ASN A 193 -4.21 4.12 31.37
C ASN A 193 -3.26 5.25 31.79
N ALA A 194 -1.94 5.09 31.60
CA ALA A 194 -0.95 6.11 31.93
C ALA A 194 -0.75 7.17 30.83
N ASN A 195 -0.77 6.77 29.55
CA ASN A 195 -0.31 7.60 28.43
C ASN A 195 -1.40 7.91 27.38
N TYR A 196 -2.45 7.10 27.27
CA TYR A 196 -3.46 7.20 26.21
C TYR A 196 -4.73 7.85 26.72
N LYS A 197 -4.71 9.18 26.70
CA LYS A 197 -5.80 10.01 27.19
C LYS A 197 -7.11 9.83 26.41
N PRO A 198 -8.25 9.55 27.07
CA PRO A 198 -9.53 9.27 26.39
C PRO A 198 -10.01 10.41 25.49
N GLU A 199 -9.77 11.68 25.84
CA GLU A 199 -10.25 12.82 25.04
C GLU A 199 -9.66 12.88 23.61
N ASN A 200 -8.51 12.24 23.37
CA ASN A 200 -7.91 12.13 22.04
C ASN A 200 -8.63 11.10 21.15
N TYR A 201 -9.32 10.13 21.75
CA TYR A 201 -9.87 8.95 21.09
C TYR A 201 -11.41 8.99 20.96
N LEU A 202 -12.00 10.18 21.04
CA LEU A 202 -13.40 10.49 20.72
C LEU A 202 -13.62 10.94 19.26
N LYS A 203 -12.52 11.14 18.51
CA LYS A 203 -12.55 11.75 17.17
C LYS A 203 -13.06 10.76 16.12
N THR A 204 -14.26 11.00 15.57
CA THR A 204 -14.83 10.16 14.50
C THR A 204 -14.16 10.40 13.14
N ARG A 205 -13.78 11.65 12.82
CA ARG A 205 -13.15 12.02 11.54
C ARG A 205 -11.65 11.73 11.49
N THR A 206 -11.24 10.49 11.71
CA THR A 206 -9.84 10.07 11.54
C THR A 206 -9.56 9.50 10.15
N PHE A 207 -8.28 9.32 9.79
CA PHE A 207 -7.86 8.98 8.42
C PHE A 207 -8.41 7.65 7.87
N THR A 208 -8.64 6.66 8.74
CA THR A 208 -9.32 5.38 8.43
C THR A 208 -10.79 5.62 8.14
N ASN A 209 -11.47 6.27 9.08
CA ASN A 209 -12.91 6.39 9.10
C ASN A 209 -13.42 7.32 7.99
N ILE A 210 -12.70 8.40 7.66
CA ILE A 210 -13.05 9.26 6.52
C ILE A 210 -12.66 8.71 5.13
N ALA A 211 -12.34 7.42 5.03
CA ALA A 211 -12.29 6.71 3.75
C ALA A 211 -13.62 6.00 3.43
N SER A 212 -14.41 5.68 4.45
CA SER A 212 -15.67 4.92 4.37
C SER A 212 -16.72 5.64 3.50
N LYS A 213 -17.24 4.96 2.48
CA LYS A 213 -18.43 5.43 1.73
C LYS A 213 -19.68 5.55 2.63
N SER A 214 -19.68 4.82 3.74
CA SER A 214 -20.79 4.70 4.70
C SER A 214 -20.70 5.63 5.91
N PHE A 215 -19.64 6.45 6.04
CA PHE A 215 -19.29 7.21 7.26
C PHE A 215 -20.50 7.84 7.98
N GLU A 216 -21.29 8.65 7.28
CA GLU A 216 -22.45 9.34 7.86
C GLU A 216 -23.53 8.36 8.37
N LYS A 217 -23.78 7.27 7.62
CA LYS A 217 -24.74 6.22 8.00
C LYS A 217 -24.29 5.48 9.26
N ILE A 218 -22.99 5.23 9.41
CA ILE A 218 -22.42 4.56 10.59
C ILE A 218 -22.56 5.47 11.81
N VAL A 219 -22.22 6.76 11.66
CA VAL A 219 -22.36 7.78 12.71
C VAL A 219 -23.83 8.00 13.10
N GLU A 220 -24.75 7.98 12.14
CA GLU A 220 -26.20 8.01 12.37
C GLU A 220 -26.67 6.74 13.12
N LYS A 221 -26.26 5.55 12.66
CA LYS A 221 -26.67 4.27 13.28
C LYS A 221 -26.17 4.10 14.70
N ALA A 222 -24.93 4.52 15.00
CA ALA A 222 -24.40 4.53 16.36
C ALA A 222 -25.24 5.41 17.29
N LYS A 223 -25.68 6.60 16.83
CA LYS A 223 -26.56 7.50 17.58
C LYS A 223 -27.98 6.95 17.71
N GLU A 224 -28.52 6.32 16.66
CA GLU A 224 -29.83 5.67 16.67
C GLU A 224 -29.90 4.56 17.72
N LEU A 225 -28.86 3.71 17.79
CA LEU A 225 -28.75 2.63 18.77
C LEU A 225 -28.59 3.17 20.21
N THR A 226 -27.86 4.27 20.39
CA THR A 226 -27.50 4.77 21.73
C THR A 226 -28.39 5.89 22.28
N LYS A 227 -29.42 6.31 21.54
CA LYS A 227 -30.32 7.43 21.90
C LYS A 227 -31.02 7.28 23.25
N ASP A 228 -31.36 6.04 23.64
CA ASP A 228 -32.10 5.70 24.86
C ASP A 228 -31.20 5.19 26.00
N CYS A 229 -29.88 5.11 25.77
CA CYS A 229 -28.90 4.63 26.75
C CYS A 229 -28.60 5.68 27.83
N LYS A 230 -28.71 5.27 29.09
CA LYS A 230 -28.59 6.12 30.28
C LYS A 230 -27.15 6.33 30.74
N ASN A 231 -26.26 5.42 30.38
CA ASN A 231 -24.85 5.40 30.78
C ASN A 231 -23.99 4.81 29.66
N ASP A 232 -22.67 4.99 29.77
CA ASP A 232 -21.72 4.58 28.73
C ASP A 232 -21.56 3.05 28.61
N GLY A 233 -21.85 2.29 29.67
CA GLY A 233 -21.86 0.83 29.64
C GLY A 233 -23.00 0.27 28.76
N GLU A 234 -24.21 0.84 28.90
CA GLU A 234 -25.34 0.53 28.01
C GLU A 234 -25.01 0.84 26.53
N LYS A 235 -24.29 1.94 26.26
CA LYS A 235 -23.84 2.29 24.89
C LYS A 235 -22.83 1.29 24.34
N ILE A 236 -21.81 0.94 25.13
CA ILE A 236 -20.79 -0.04 24.73
C ILE A 236 -21.46 -1.38 24.43
N LYS A 237 -22.35 -1.83 25.31
CA LYS A 237 -23.06 -3.09 25.14
C LYS A 237 -23.96 -3.11 23.91
N ILE A 238 -24.79 -2.09 23.67
CA ILE A 238 -25.72 -2.12 22.53
C ILE A 238 -24.99 -2.01 21.17
N ILE A 239 -23.84 -1.32 21.11
CA ILE A 239 -23.00 -1.27 19.90
C ILE A 239 -22.29 -2.61 19.69
N HIS A 240 -21.69 -3.18 20.73
CA HIS A 240 -21.09 -4.52 20.69
C HIS A 240 -22.10 -5.57 20.22
N ASP A 241 -23.25 -5.65 20.87
CA ASP A 241 -24.30 -6.63 20.59
C ASP A 241 -24.85 -6.46 19.18
N TRP A 242 -25.00 -5.22 18.70
CA TRP A 242 -25.40 -4.96 17.31
C TRP A 242 -24.34 -5.45 16.31
N ILE A 243 -23.06 -5.10 16.47
CA ILE A 243 -22.00 -5.51 15.55
C ILE A 243 -21.87 -7.03 15.53
N CYS A 244 -21.72 -7.67 16.70
CA CYS A 244 -21.52 -9.11 16.80
C CYS A 244 -22.74 -9.94 16.35
N THR A 245 -23.96 -9.37 16.35
CA THR A 245 -25.17 -10.04 15.84
C THR A 245 -25.39 -9.82 14.32
N ASN A 246 -24.99 -8.67 13.77
CA ASN A 246 -25.28 -8.27 12.38
C ASN A 246 -24.10 -8.51 11.41
N VAL A 247 -22.87 -8.67 11.91
CA VAL A 247 -21.67 -8.93 11.09
C VAL A 247 -21.24 -10.39 11.24
N ALA A 248 -20.90 -11.04 10.11
CA ALA A 248 -20.37 -12.39 10.05
C ALA A 248 -18.93 -12.43 9.51
N TYR A 249 -18.12 -13.34 10.05
CA TYR A 249 -16.70 -13.48 9.72
C TYR A 249 -16.50 -14.15 8.34
N ASN A 250 -15.86 -13.45 7.42
CA ASN A 250 -15.69 -13.84 6.02
C ASN A 250 -14.45 -14.74 5.84
N TYR A 251 -14.62 -16.05 6.02
CA TYR A 251 -13.54 -17.04 5.81
C TYR A 251 -12.97 -17.07 4.37
N PRO A 252 -13.77 -16.99 3.29
CA PRO A 252 -13.26 -16.94 1.91
C PRO A 252 -12.23 -15.83 1.65
N ALA A 253 -12.40 -14.65 2.26
CA ALA A 253 -11.44 -13.54 2.12
C ALA A 253 -10.02 -13.87 2.64
N ILE A 254 -9.90 -14.86 3.54
CA ILE A 254 -8.63 -15.32 4.12
C ILE A 254 -8.13 -16.59 3.42
N GLN A 255 -9.03 -17.51 3.06
CA GLN A 255 -8.67 -18.80 2.45
C GLN A 255 -8.24 -18.72 0.99
N GLY A 256 -8.36 -17.55 0.33
CA GLY A 256 -7.95 -17.26 -1.04
C GLY A 256 -6.44 -17.36 -1.36
N THR A 257 -5.69 -18.16 -0.61
CA THR A 257 -4.25 -18.47 -0.84
C THR A 257 -3.96 -19.96 -1.04
N THR A 258 -4.89 -20.90 -0.74
CA THR A 258 -4.52 -22.34 -0.63
C THR A 258 -5.54 -23.38 -1.15
N SER A 259 -6.61 -23.00 -1.84
CA SER A 259 -7.47 -23.97 -2.56
C SER A 259 -8.00 -23.42 -3.89
N GLY A 260 -8.19 -24.29 -4.88
CA GLY A 260 -8.45 -23.92 -6.27
C GLY A 260 -9.93 -23.93 -6.68
N ASN A 261 -10.21 -23.33 -7.84
CA ASN A 261 -11.48 -23.37 -8.57
C ASN A 261 -12.75 -23.02 -7.77
N THR A 262 -12.85 -21.76 -7.32
CA THR A 262 -14.15 -21.06 -7.34
C THR A 262 -13.98 -19.73 -8.06
N THR A 263 -14.88 -19.42 -9.00
CA THR A 263 -14.90 -18.14 -9.74
C THR A 263 -15.62 -17.03 -8.97
N ASP A 264 -16.22 -17.36 -7.82
CA ASP A 264 -16.96 -16.47 -6.93
C ASP A 264 -16.13 -15.96 -5.73
N ILE A 265 -14.79 -16.12 -5.74
CA ILE A 265 -13.95 -15.50 -4.71
C ILE A 265 -13.91 -13.99 -4.95
N ASP A 266 -14.69 -13.25 -4.17
CA ASP A 266 -14.61 -11.80 -4.07
C ASP A 266 -13.27 -11.36 -3.44
N THR A 267 -12.21 -11.36 -4.25
CA THR A 267 -10.84 -11.00 -3.85
C THR A 267 -10.65 -9.49 -3.59
N SER A 268 -11.73 -8.70 -3.67
CA SER A 268 -11.72 -7.24 -3.59
C SER A 268 -11.48 -6.65 -2.18
N TYR A 269 -11.12 -7.49 -1.20
CA TYR A 269 -10.33 -7.07 -0.03
C TYR A 269 -8.96 -6.49 -0.44
N LYS A 270 -8.51 -6.73 -1.67
CA LYS A 270 -7.47 -5.94 -2.36
C LYS A 270 -8.09 -4.87 -3.25
N TYR A 271 -7.92 -3.60 -2.86
CA TYR A 271 -7.92 -2.41 -3.73
C TYR A 271 -8.92 -2.43 -4.91
N GLY A 272 -10.20 -2.29 -4.59
CA GLY A 272 -11.29 -2.14 -5.57
C GLY A 272 -12.25 -1.03 -5.16
N GLU A 273 -13.41 -1.41 -4.61
CA GLU A 273 -14.62 -0.58 -4.70
C GLU A 273 -15.22 -0.16 -3.33
N LYS A 274 -14.90 -0.90 -2.26
CA LYS A 274 -15.54 -0.79 -0.93
C LYS A 274 -14.58 -1.19 0.22
N TYR A 275 -14.43 -0.34 1.24
CA TYR A 275 -13.50 -0.56 2.37
C TYR A 275 -14.01 -1.62 3.36
N GLY A 276 -13.12 -2.17 4.20
CA GLY A 276 -13.48 -3.20 5.19
C GLY A 276 -14.61 -2.77 6.13
N ILE A 277 -14.57 -1.52 6.60
CA ILE A 277 -15.64 -0.92 7.42
C ILE A 277 -16.98 -0.75 6.67
N ASP A 278 -16.94 -0.43 5.36
CA ASP A 278 -18.14 -0.35 4.53
C ASP A 278 -18.80 -1.72 4.34
N ARG A 279 -18.00 -2.80 4.25
CA ARG A 279 -18.51 -4.18 4.14
C ARG A 279 -19.06 -4.70 5.47
N ALA A 280 -18.39 -4.39 6.57
CA ALA A 280 -18.88 -4.68 7.90
C ALA A 280 -20.27 -4.05 8.11
N PHE A 281 -20.44 -2.78 7.73
CA PHE A 281 -21.69 -2.05 7.95
C PHE A 281 -22.82 -2.38 6.95
N GLU A 282 -22.56 -2.35 5.64
CA GLU A 282 -23.61 -2.47 4.62
C GLU A 282 -23.85 -3.92 4.15
N ASP A 283 -22.82 -4.77 4.15
CA ASP A 283 -22.93 -6.16 3.66
C ASP A 283 -23.05 -7.19 4.80
N GLY A 284 -22.81 -6.77 6.06
CA GLY A 284 -22.74 -7.67 7.21
C GLY A 284 -21.56 -8.66 7.14
N LEU A 285 -20.49 -8.34 6.41
CA LEU A 285 -19.38 -9.28 6.14
C LEU A 285 -18.01 -8.62 6.33
N ALA A 286 -17.17 -9.18 7.21
CA ALA A 286 -15.85 -8.63 7.52
C ALA A 286 -14.83 -9.70 7.94
N VAL A 287 -13.54 -9.34 7.94
CA VAL A 287 -12.54 -9.97 8.82
C VAL A 287 -12.22 -8.99 9.96
N CYS A 288 -11.36 -9.37 10.91
CA CYS A 288 -11.02 -8.59 12.13
C CYS A 288 -10.88 -7.07 11.91
N SER A 289 -10.12 -6.63 10.91
CA SER A 289 -9.95 -5.21 10.59
C SER A 289 -11.25 -4.45 10.29
N GLY A 290 -12.24 -5.11 9.67
CA GLY A 290 -13.56 -4.53 9.42
C GLY A 290 -14.42 -4.44 10.69
N TYR A 291 -14.34 -5.45 11.57
CA TYR A 291 -14.98 -5.41 12.89
C TYR A 291 -14.37 -4.29 13.75
N ALA A 292 -13.05 -4.26 13.90
CA ALA A 292 -12.35 -3.33 14.78
C ALA A 292 -12.51 -1.86 14.32
N SER A 293 -12.48 -1.60 12.99
CA SER A 293 -12.74 -0.27 12.44
C SER A 293 -14.20 0.17 12.62
N LEU A 294 -15.16 -0.75 12.42
CA LEU A 294 -16.60 -0.44 12.62
C LEU A 294 -16.90 -0.16 14.09
N GLY A 295 -16.37 -0.99 14.99
CA GLY A 295 -16.43 -0.81 16.44
C GLY A 295 -15.89 0.55 16.84
N GLU A 296 -14.66 0.87 16.45
CA GLU A 296 -14.03 2.15 16.75
C GLU A 296 -14.90 3.34 16.31
N LEU A 297 -15.37 3.37 15.05
CA LEU A 297 -16.20 4.47 14.56
C LEU A 297 -17.54 4.58 15.30
N MET A 298 -18.21 3.46 15.59
CA MET A 298 -19.50 3.45 16.29
C MET A 298 -19.35 3.86 17.76
N PHE A 299 -18.36 3.32 18.48
CA PHE A 299 -18.04 3.72 19.85
C PHE A 299 -17.73 5.24 19.91
N ARG A 300 -16.82 5.73 19.05
CA ARG A 300 -16.49 7.17 18.97
C ARG A 300 -17.70 8.03 18.64
N ALA A 301 -18.59 7.58 17.75
CA ALA A 301 -19.81 8.30 17.39
C ALA A 301 -20.87 8.38 18.50
N ALA A 302 -20.85 7.44 19.46
CA ALA A 302 -21.67 7.46 20.68
C ALA A 302 -21.02 8.20 21.86
N GLY A 303 -19.82 8.76 21.67
CA GLY A 303 -19.05 9.45 22.71
C GLY A 303 -18.22 8.53 23.60
N ILE A 304 -18.00 7.27 23.21
CA ILE A 304 -17.12 6.33 23.89
C ILE A 304 -15.70 6.44 23.31
N PRO A 305 -14.66 6.70 24.11
CA PRO A 305 -13.29 6.64 23.64
C PRO A 305 -12.93 5.21 23.24
N SER A 306 -12.42 5.02 22.02
CA SER A 306 -12.04 3.70 21.51
C SER A 306 -10.80 3.77 20.61
N MET A 307 -10.01 2.69 20.58
CA MET A 307 -8.85 2.54 19.69
C MET A 307 -8.90 1.17 19.00
N CYS A 308 -8.46 1.10 17.74
CA CYS A 308 -8.06 -0.15 17.09
C CYS A 308 -6.62 -0.55 17.49
N ILE A 309 -6.41 -1.83 17.81
CA ILE A 309 -5.13 -2.43 18.19
C ILE A 309 -4.72 -3.46 17.15
N GLU A 310 -3.50 -3.33 16.63
CA GLU A 310 -2.86 -4.29 15.74
C GLU A 310 -1.99 -5.28 16.56
N GLY A 311 -2.14 -6.58 16.30
CA GLY A 311 -1.30 -7.57 16.96
C GLY A 311 -1.31 -8.97 16.36
N THR A 312 -0.96 -9.93 17.20
CA THR A 312 -0.98 -11.35 16.87
C THR A 312 -2.05 -12.05 17.70
N GLY A 313 -3.02 -12.68 17.03
CA GLY A 313 -4.03 -13.55 17.63
C GLY A 313 -3.85 -14.99 17.15
N GLY A 314 -3.96 -15.96 18.04
CA GLY A 314 -3.79 -17.37 17.68
C GLY A 314 -4.14 -18.37 18.78
N ALA A 315 -4.13 -19.65 18.41
CA ALA A 315 -4.16 -20.75 19.37
C ALA A 315 -2.83 -20.84 20.14
N LEU A 316 -2.89 -21.43 21.34
CA LEU A 316 -1.80 -21.59 22.32
C LEU A 316 -0.45 -21.89 21.65
N ASP A 317 0.47 -20.92 21.65
CA ASP A 317 1.82 -21.10 21.10
C ASP A 317 2.65 -21.95 22.08
N ASP A 318 3.34 -22.98 21.59
CA ASP A 318 4.10 -23.93 22.41
C ASP A 318 5.42 -23.35 22.96
N GLY A 319 5.59 -22.03 22.85
CA GLY A 319 6.80 -21.30 23.19
C GLY A 319 7.95 -21.48 22.19
N THR A 320 7.77 -22.21 21.09
CA THR A 320 8.84 -22.38 20.10
C THR A 320 9.00 -21.13 19.23
N GLU A 321 10.14 -20.44 19.40
CA GLU A 321 10.47 -19.20 18.68
C GLU A 321 10.53 -19.36 17.15
N ASN A 322 9.39 -19.34 16.48
CA ASN A 322 9.34 -19.12 15.03
C ASN A 322 9.33 -17.61 14.77
N LYS A 323 10.53 -17.02 14.68
CA LYS A 323 10.74 -15.56 14.49
C LYS A 323 10.18 -14.98 13.17
N SER A 324 9.52 -15.80 12.36
CA SER A 324 8.73 -15.46 11.17
C SER A 324 7.21 -15.53 11.38
N LYS A 325 6.69 -15.95 12.55
CA LYS A 325 5.24 -16.00 12.86
C LYS A 325 4.69 -14.70 13.46
N PHE A 326 5.53 -13.86 14.06
CA PHE A 326 5.11 -12.54 14.58
C PHE A 326 4.95 -11.52 13.44
N ASP A 327 4.05 -11.81 12.50
CA ASP A 327 3.43 -10.80 11.64
C ASP A 327 2.11 -10.35 12.29
N CYS A 328 1.60 -9.18 11.88
CA CYS A 328 0.27 -8.74 12.31
C CYS A 328 -0.78 -9.58 11.57
N ASN A 329 -1.60 -10.33 12.30
CA ASN A 329 -2.63 -11.21 11.73
C ASN A 329 -4.01 -11.00 12.33
N HIS A 330 -4.13 -10.17 13.38
CA HIS A 330 -5.38 -9.91 14.08
C HIS A 330 -5.47 -8.47 14.56
N GLU A 331 -6.71 -7.96 14.63
CA GLU A 331 -7.07 -6.59 14.95
C GLU A 331 -8.31 -6.59 15.87
N TRP A 332 -8.27 -5.82 16.94
CA TRP A 332 -9.33 -5.76 17.97
C TRP A 332 -9.46 -4.34 18.53
N ASN A 333 -10.40 -4.12 19.45
CA ASN A 333 -10.61 -2.82 20.08
C ASN A 333 -10.12 -2.76 21.53
N VAL A 334 -9.87 -1.54 21.98
CA VAL A 334 -10.02 -1.18 23.40
C VAL A 334 -11.04 -0.06 23.53
N VAL A 335 -11.77 -0.05 24.65
CA VAL A 335 -12.80 0.94 24.99
C VAL A 335 -12.53 1.53 26.36
N TYR A 336 -12.86 2.81 26.56
CA TYR A 336 -12.69 3.47 27.86
C TYR A 336 -14.01 3.51 28.63
N TYR A 337 -14.02 2.98 29.85
CA TYR A 337 -15.20 2.81 30.70
C TYR A 337 -14.80 2.73 32.19
N ASN A 338 -15.63 3.27 33.09
CA ASN A 338 -15.35 3.32 34.54
C ASN A 338 -13.91 3.77 34.88
N ASN A 339 -13.45 4.84 34.22
CA ASN A 339 -12.13 5.47 34.33
C ASN A 339 -10.92 4.61 33.91
N SER A 340 -11.12 3.45 33.28
CA SER A 340 -10.05 2.60 32.71
C SER A 340 -10.27 2.29 31.24
N TRP A 341 -9.21 1.97 30.52
CA TRP A 341 -9.29 1.20 29.28
C TRP A 341 -9.59 -0.28 29.58
N HIS A 342 -10.27 -0.94 28.64
CA HIS A 342 -10.65 -2.36 28.69
C HIS A 342 -10.43 -3.02 27.31
N PHE A 343 -10.07 -4.30 27.27
CA PHE A 343 -9.94 -5.07 26.03
C PHE A 343 -11.31 -5.52 25.48
N MET A 344 -11.45 -5.54 24.15
CA MET A 344 -12.71 -5.79 23.45
C MET A 344 -12.47 -6.42 22.07
N ASP A 345 -12.80 -7.69 21.86
CA ASP A 345 -12.70 -8.33 20.53
C ASP A 345 -14.06 -8.71 19.95
N LEU A 346 -14.66 -7.74 19.23
CA LEU A 346 -15.89 -7.90 18.44
C LEU A 346 -15.82 -9.04 17.42
N THR A 347 -14.62 -9.45 16.99
CA THR A 347 -14.43 -10.50 16.00
C THR A 347 -14.61 -11.88 16.62
N TRP A 348 -14.01 -12.11 17.79
CA TRP A 348 -14.05 -13.41 18.47
C TRP A 348 -15.27 -13.55 19.39
N ASP A 349 -15.89 -12.45 19.81
CA ASP A 349 -17.23 -12.46 20.42
C ASP A 349 -18.36 -12.56 19.40
N SER A 350 -18.08 -12.44 18.08
CA SER A 350 -19.06 -12.74 17.03
C SER A 350 -19.14 -14.26 16.78
N PRO A 351 -20.27 -14.93 17.07
CA PRO A 351 -20.53 -16.31 16.67
C PRO A 351 -20.83 -16.48 15.17
N ASN A 352 -20.99 -15.37 14.44
CA ASN A 352 -21.54 -15.37 13.10
C ASN A 352 -20.42 -15.54 12.07
N VAL A 353 -20.58 -16.49 11.15
CA VAL A 353 -19.52 -16.95 10.24
C VAL A 353 -20.05 -17.19 8.82
N TYR A 354 -19.23 -16.87 7.84
CA TYR A 354 -19.54 -16.99 6.42
C TYR A 354 -18.43 -17.75 5.69
N TYR A 355 -18.79 -18.90 5.11
CA TYR A 355 -17.90 -19.78 4.35
C TYR A 355 -18.10 -19.68 2.83
N GLY A 356 -19.06 -18.87 2.37
CA GLY A 356 -19.41 -18.70 0.96
C GLY A 356 -20.91 -18.80 0.70
N LYS A 357 -21.34 -18.37 -0.48
CA LYS A 357 -22.75 -18.31 -0.85
C LYS A 357 -23.36 -19.72 -0.90
N GLY A 358 -24.38 -19.96 -0.08
CA GLY A 358 -25.08 -21.24 0.00
C GLY A 358 -24.38 -22.33 0.84
N ASP A 359 -23.27 -22.04 1.53
CA ASP A 359 -22.65 -23.02 2.42
C ASP A 359 -23.53 -23.27 3.67
N SER A 360 -23.85 -24.55 3.90
CA SER A 360 -24.62 -25.03 5.06
C SER A 360 -24.02 -24.71 6.44
N ARG A 361 -22.75 -24.28 6.49
CA ARG A 361 -22.02 -23.89 7.70
C ARG A 361 -22.14 -22.40 8.04
N ASN A 362 -22.83 -21.61 7.21
CA ASN A 362 -23.03 -20.19 7.48
C ASN A 362 -23.90 -19.99 8.74
N ILE A 363 -23.49 -19.05 9.60
CA ILE A 363 -24.19 -18.70 10.84
C ILE A 363 -24.39 -17.17 10.86
N SER A 364 -25.61 -16.72 11.14
CA SER A 364 -25.97 -15.30 11.26
C SER A 364 -27.03 -15.12 12.36
N GLY A 365 -27.14 -13.91 12.91
CA GLY A 365 -28.16 -13.57 13.91
C GLY A 365 -28.03 -14.30 15.25
N LYS A 366 -26.87 -14.90 15.56
CA LYS A 366 -26.57 -15.45 16.88
C LYS A 366 -26.10 -14.35 17.83
N ALA A 367 -26.49 -14.46 19.10
CA ALA A 367 -26.10 -13.55 20.17
C ALA A 367 -24.61 -13.73 20.55
N PRO A 368 -23.93 -12.67 21.00
CA PRO A 368 -22.48 -12.69 21.24
C PRO A 368 -22.02 -13.69 22.30
N TYR A 369 -20.74 -14.08 22.26
CA TYR A 369 -20.16 -14.98 23.26
C TYR A 369 -19.75 -14.29 24.58
N TYR A 370 -19.50 -12.97 24.57
CA TYR A 370 -19.02 -12.19 25.73
C TYR A 370 -17.75 -12.73 26.42
N THR A 371 -16.96 -13.53 25.70
CA THR A 371 -15.66 -14.03 26.17
C THR A 371 -14.60 -12.93 26.17
N TYR A 372 -14.69 -11.98 25.23
CA TYR A 372 -13.74 -10.89 25.06
C TYR A 372 -14.31 -9.50 25.43
N PHE A 373 -15.54 -9.45 25.98
CA PHE A 373 -16.21 -8.22 26.37
C PHE A 373 -15.64 -7.67 27.68
N GLY A 374 -14.74 -6.68 27.61
CA GLY A 374 -14.11 -6.12 28.81
C GLY A 374 -13.22 -7.14 29.54
N ILE A 375 -12.69 -8.11 28.80
CA ILE A 375 -11.92 -9.25 29.33
C ILE A 375 -10.68 -8.79 30.11
N GLN A 376 -10.46 -9.41 31.28
CA GLN A 376 -9.31 -9.13 32.13
C GLN A 376 -8.00 -9.36 31.36
N ALA A 377 -7.05 -8.44 31.48
CA ALA A 377 -5.82 -8.43 30.69
C ALA A 377 -4.99 -9.73 30.76
N GLU A 378 -4.90 -10.35 31.94
CA GLU A 378 -4.21 -11.62 32.10
C GLU A 378 -4.87 -12.76 31.32
N LEU A 379 -6.20 -12.79 31.23
CA LEU A 379 -6.93 -13.79 30.43
C LEU A 379 -6.84 -13.48 28.93
N PHE A 380 -6.85 -12.20 28.56
CA PHE A 380 -6.63 -11.76 27.17
C PHE A 380 -5.26 -12.24 26.63
N GLY A 381 -4.22 -12.17 27.47
CA GLY A 381 -2.87 -12.66 27.20
C GLY A 381 -2.72 -14.18 27.03
N VAL A 382 -3.81 -14.97 27.08
CA VAL A 382 -3.80 -16.38 26.68
C VAL A 382 -3.67 -16.54 25.16
N SER A 383 -4.33 -15.68 24.39
CA SER A 383 -4.51 -15.83 22.94
C SER A 383 -4.10 -14.61 22.12
N HIS A 384 -3.92 -13.45 22.77
CA HIS A 384 -3.62 -12.17 22.14
C HIS A 384 -2.25 -11.61 22.57
N TYR A 385 -1.46 -11.18 21.60
CA TYR A 385 -0.21 -10.43 21.81
C TYR A 385 -0.25 -9.09 21.05
N GLN A 386 -0.41 -8.00 21.79
CA GLN A 386 -0.42 -6.64 21.25
C GLN A 386 0.94 -6.27 20.64
N ARG A 387 0.93 -5.60 19.48
CA ARG A 387 2.15 -5.12 18.82
C ARG A 387 2.20 -3.61 18.66
N GLN A 388 1.12 -3.00 18.19
CA GLN A 388 1.01 -1.55 18.07
C GLN A 388 -0.46 -1.08 18.12
N ILE A 389 -0.67 0.19 18.45
CA ILE A 389 -1.96 0.86 18.33
C ILE A 389 -2.05 1.40 16.90
N PHE A 390 -3.24 1.39 16.31
CA PHE A 390 -3.49 2.12 15.08
C PHE A 390 -3.57 3.64 15.38
N ASP A 391 -2.42 4.33 15.38
CA ASP A 391 -2.32 5.76 15.77
C ASP A 391 -2.93 6.71 14.70
N ASP A 392 -4.25 6.90 14.79
CA ASP A 392 -5.05 7.73 13.88
C ASP A 392 -5.64 9.01 14.49
N ALA A 393 -5.39 9.30 15.78
CA ALA A 393 -6.02 10.37 16.59
C ALA A 393 -5.82 11.84 16.10
N GLU A 394 -5.21 12.04 14.93
CA GLU A 394 -5.21 13.31 14.21
C GLU A 394 -6.56 13.47 13.48
N GLU A 395 -7.48 14.28 14.03
CA GLU A 395 -8.75 14.57 13.37
C GLU A 395 -8.54 15.36 12.07
N VAL A 396 -9.27 14.95 11.03
CA VAL A 396 -9.44 15.67 9.78
C VAL A 396 -10.46 16.79 10.00
N THR A 397 -9.94 18.01 10.08
CA THR A 397 -10.69 19.23 10.43
C THR A 397 -11.08 20.07 9.21
N GLY A 398 -10.71 19.65 8.01
CA GLY A 398 -11.07 20.36 6.78
C GLY A 398 -10.67 19.63 5.49
N ILE A 399 -11.30 20.02 4.39
CA ILE A 399 -11.05 19.49 3.04
C ILE A 399 -10.72 20.61 2.06
N LYS A 400 -10.06 20.28 0.96
CA LYS A 400 -9.71 21.24 -0.10
C LYS A 400 -9.67 20.58 -1.47
N VAL A 401 -10.33 21.18 -2.46
CA VAL A 401 -10.25 20.72 -3.85
C VAL A 401 -8.88 21.08 -4.45
N VAL A 402 -8.25 20.11 -5.11
CA VAL A 402 -6.91 20.20 -5.68
C VAL A 402 -6.98 20.08 -7.19
N ASN A 403 -6.39 21.09 -7.84
CA ASN A 403 -6.40 21.31 -9.29
C ASN A 403 -7.80 21.25 -9.96
N PRO A 404 -8.85 21.87 -9.38
CA PRO A 404 -10.16 21.89 -10.03
C PRO A 404 -10.10 22.59 -11.39
N ARG A 405 -10.97 22.16 -12.30
CA ARG A 405 -11.26 22.91 -13.51
C ARG A 405 -12.10 24.14 -13.13
N THR A 406 -11.58 25.33 -13.42
CA THR A 406 -12.18 26.63 -13.04
C THR A 406 -12.87 27.36 -14.19
N GLN A 407 -12.93 26.78 -15.40
CA GLN A 407 -13.55 27.40 -16.57
C GLN A 407 -14.39 26.41 -17.37
N TYR A 408 -15.66 26.74 -17.59
CA TYR A 408 -16.64 25.96 -18.34
C TYR A 408 -17.30 26.83 -19.40
N PHE A 409 -17.97 26.21 -20.37
CA PHE A 409 -18.89 26.92 -21.27
C PHE A 409 -20.34 26.59 -20.92
N VAL A 410 -21.26 27.47 -21.34
CA VAL A 410 -22.70 27.24 -21.21
C VAL A 410 -23.09 25.87 -21.79
N GLY A 411 -23.86 25.10 -21.03
CA GLY A 411 -24.27 23.75 -21.39
C GLY A 411 -23.12 22.75 -21.47
N GLN A 412 -22.17 22.82 -20.52
CA GLN A 412 -21.22 21.75 -20.21
C GLN A 412 -21.56 21.11 -18.85
N ASN A 413 -21.02 19.92 -18.59
CA ASN A 413 -21.13 19.24 -17.29
C ASN A 413 -19.96 19.60 -16.37
N LEU A 414 -20.18 19.57 -15.04
CA LEU A 414 -19.13 19.81 -14.06
C LEU A 414 -18.18 18.61 -13.99
N GLU A 415 -16.89 18.85 -14.21
CA GLU A 415 -15.83 17.85 -14.03
C GLU A 415 -15.60 17.56 -12.53
N LYS A 416 -16.19 16.47 -12.02
CA LYS A 416 -16.00 15.97 -10.64
C LYS A 416 -14.70 15.16 -10.44
N ASN A 417 -13.73 15.32 -11.35
CA ASN A 417 -12.47 14.54 -11.40
C ASN A 417 -11.35 15.06 -10.47
N SER A 418 -11.64 16.09 -9.67
CA SER A 418 -10.67 16.80 -8.83
C SER A 418 -10.21 15.96 -7.64
N GLU A 419 -8.99 16.22 -7.13
CA GLU A 419 -8.49 15.56 -5.91
C GLU A 419 -8.97 16.32 -4.66
N ILE A 420 -9.21 15.61 -3.55
CA ILE A 420 -9.68 16.22 -2.29
C ILE A 420 -8.56 16.09 -1.25
N GLU A 421 -7.76 17.14 -1.08
CA GLU A 421 -6.70 17.20 -0.05
C GLU A 421 -7.33 17.32 1.34
N LEU A 422 -6.93 16.41 2.23
CA LEU A 422 -7.44 16.28 3.59
C LEU A 422 -6.52 17.03 4.57
N THR A 423 -7.10 17.90 5.40
CA THR A 423 -6.39 18.75 6.36
C THR A 423 -6.60 18.22 7.77
N VAL A 424 -5.51 17.92 8.49
CA VAL A 424 -5.55 17.59 9.92
C VAL A 424 -5.04 18.72 10.80
N GLU A 425 -5.56 18.76 12.02
CA GLU A 425 -5.22 19.65 13.12
C GLU A 425 -3.71 19.94 13.24
N ASN A 426 -2.87 18.91 13.04
CA ASN A 426 -1.42 18.97 13.20
C ASN A 426 -0.60 19.25 11.91
N ASN A 427 -1.22 19.35 10.73
CA ASN A 427 -0.57 19.72 9.45
C ASN A 427 0.69 18.89 9.03
N LYS A 428 0.80 17.61 9.43
CA LYS A 428 2.00 16.77 9.18
C LYS A 428 1.91 15.80 8.00
N LYS A 429 0.70 15.40 7.60
CA LYS A 429 0.43 14.40 6.54
C LYS A 429 -0.49 15.03 5.47
N THR A 430 -0.31 14.67 4.20
CA THR A 430 -1.23 15.01 3.10
C THR A 430 -1.82 13.71 2.58
N TRP A 431 -3.15 13.62 2.59
CA TRP A 431 -3.91 12.49 2.05
C TRP A 431 -4.95 13.00 1.05
N TYR A 432 -5.48 12.10 0.22
CA TYR A 432 -6.49 12.42 -0.77
C TYR A 432 -7.75 11.57 -0.56
N GLY A 433 -8.90 12.22 -0.43
CA GLY A 433 -10.20 11.56 -0.28
C GLY A 433 -10.71 10.92 -1.58
N VAL A 434 -11.65 9.99 -1.42
CA VAL A 434 -12.30 9.25 -2.52
C VAL A 434 -13.23 10.19 -3.29
N LYS A 435 -12.84 10.56 -4.52
CA LYS A 435 -13.50 11.59 -5.34
C LYS A 435 -15.01 11.39 -5.54
N GLU A 436 -15.43 10.12 -5.60
CA GLU A 436 -16.83 9.70 -5.81
C GLU A 436 -17.76 10.12 -4.68
N ASN A 437 -17.28 10.20 -3.43
CA ASN A 437 -18.12 10.42 -2.25
C ASN A 437 -18.43 11.92 -2.03
N ALA A 438 -17.95 12.81 -2.90
CA ALA A 438 -18.11 14.25 -2.74
C ALA A 438 -19.38 14.79 -3.43
N ALA A 439 -20.22 15.48 -2.67
CA ALA A 439 -21.37 16.21 -3.20
C ALA A 439 -20.92 17.60 -3.67
N TYR A 440 -21.32 17.98 -4.89
CA TYR A 440 -21.01 19.28 -5.51
C TYR A 440 -22.32 20.06 -5.68
N SER A 441 -22.33 21.35 -5.31
CA SER A 441 -23.51 22.22 -5.31
C SER A 441 -23.11 23.70 -5.51
N GLY A 442 -24.09 24.62 -5.56
CA GLY A 442 -23.83 26.07 -5.68
C GLY A 442 -23.52 26.58 -7.10
N TYR A 443 -23.69 25.74 -8.12
CA TYR A 443 -23.36 26.06 -9.51
C TYR A 443 -24.54 25.83 -10.46
N ASP A 444 -24.54 26.55 -11.59
CA ASP A 444 -25.49 26.43 -12.69
C ASP A 444 -24.76 26.68 -14.02
N LEU A 445 -24.39 25.60 -14.71
CA LEU A 445 -23.66 25.66 -15.98
C LEU A 445 -24.53 26.08 -17.20
N SER A 446 -25.80 26.45 -16.98
CA SER A 446 -26.61 27.15 -17.99
C SER A 446 -26.42 28.68 -17.98
N LYS A 447 -25.97 29.25 -16.86
CA LYS A 447 -25.80 30.70 -16.69
C LYS A 447 -24.34 31.14 -16.82
N PRO A 448 -24.00 32.12 -17.68
CA PRO A 448 -22.64 32.65 -17.75
C PRO A 448 -22.27 33.49 -16.51
N GLY A 449 -20.97 33.72 -16.32
CA GLY A 449 -20.43 34.52 -15.22
C GLY A 449 -19.62 33.71 -14.21
N LYS A 450 -19.22 34.36 -13.11
CA LYS A 450 -18.49 33.71 -12.00
C LYS A 450 -19.45 33.08 -11.01
N GLN A 451 -19.12 31.89 -10.53
CA GLN A 451 -19.91 31.11 -9.59
C GLN A 451 -18.99 30.40 -8.59
N THR A 452 -19.48 30.07 -7.40
CA THR A 452 -18.69 29.40 -6.36
C THR A 452 -19.25 28.00 -6.12
N VAL A 453 -18.49 26.98 -6.51
CA VAL A 453 -18.84 25.58 -6.29
C VAL A 453 -18.59 25.21 -4.83
N THR A 454 -19.63 24.76 -4.14
CA THR A 454 -19.56 24.18 -2.80
C THR A 454 -19.40 22.67 -2.89
N VAL A 455 -18.38 22.13 -2.22
CA VAL A 455 -18.06 20.70 -2.18
C VAL A 455 -18.15 20.20 -0.74
N ARG A 456 -18.95 19.16 -0.51
CA ARG A 456 -19.13 18.49 0.78
C ARG A 456 -18.58 17.06 0.75
N TYR A 457 -17.90 16.66 1.81
CA TYR A 457 -17.32 15.32 1.98
C TYR A 457 -17.22 15.01 3.49
N MET A 458 -18.02 14.05 3.97
CA MET A 458 -17.98 13.49 5.33
C MET A 458 -17.98 14.55 6.46
N GLY A 459 -19.09 15.27 6.56
CA GLY A 459 -19.30 16.36 7.53
C GLY A 459 -18.44 17.62 7.31
N LEU A 460 -17.57 17.65 6.30
CA LEU A 460 -16.70 18.78 5.99
C LEU A 460 -17.12 19.44 4.67
N GLU A 461 -16.88 20.76 4.57
CA GLU A 461 -17.24 21.58 3.41
C GLU A 461 -16.03 22.43 2.96
N THR A 462 -15.97 22.72 1.66
CA THR A 462 -14.99 23.64 1.06
C THR A 462 -15.57 24.24 -0.23
N THR A 463 -14.95 25.31 -0.74
CA THR A 463 -15.41 26.00 -1.95
C THR A 463 -14.30 26.24 -2.96
N TYR A 464 -14.64 26.34 -4.24
CA TYR A 464 -13.77 26.89 -5.28
C TYR A 464 -14.56 27.64 -6.35
N ASP A 465 -13.97 28.68 -6.93
CA ASP A 465 -14.64 29.48 -7.94
C ASP A 465 -14.48 28.89 -9.36
N ILE A 466 -15.54 29.04 -10.14
CA ILE A 466 -15.58 28.73 -11.57
C ILE A 466 -16.05 29.96 -12.36
N GLU A 467 -15.70 29.99 -13.65
CA GLU A 467 -16.17 30.98 -14.61
C GLU A 467 -16.86 30.23 -15.77
N VAL A 468 -18.14 30.52 -15.99
CA VAL A 468 -18.93 29.97 -17.10
C VAL A 468 -18.95 30.99 -18.23
N LEU A 469 -18.49 30.59 -19.40
CA LEU A 469 -18.31 31.44 -20.57
C LEU A 469 -19.40 31.18 -21.61
N GLU A 470 -19.89 32.26 -22.22
CA GLU A 470 -20.67 32.15 -23.47
C GLU A 470 -19.71 31.85 -24.63
N MET A 471 -20.08 30.90 -25.49
CA MET A 471 -19.39 30.67 -26.76
C MET A 471 -19.72 31.82 -27.73
N ASP A 472 -18.75 32.21 -28.55
CA ASP A 472 -18.92 33.19 -29.63
C ASP A 472 -18.72 32.51 -30.99
N HIS A 473 -17.52 31.96 -31.21
CA HIS A 473 -17.18 31.17 -32.39
C HIS A 473 -16.19 30.06 -32.04
N ILE A 474 -15.92 29.17 -33.00
CA ILE A 474 -14.80 28.23 -32.92
C ILE A 474 -13.66 28.64 -33.85
N LYS A 475 -12.44 28.24 -33.49
CA LYS A 475 -11.21 28.55 -34.22
C LYS A 475 -10.44 27.26 -34.45
N VAL A 476 -10.33 26.85 -35.70
CA VAL A 476 -9.49 25.72 -36.12
C VAL A 476 -8.07 26.22 -36.46
N VAL A 477 -7.06 25.46 -36.05
CA VAL A 477 -5.66 25.68 -36.42
C VAL A 477 -5.12 24.36 -36.98
N PRO A 478 -4.90 24.25 -38.30
CA PRO A 478 -4.44 23.00 -38.92
C PRO A 478 -3.05 22.57 -38.45
N SER A 479 -2.72 21.30 -38.72
CA SER A 479 -1.37 20.76 -38.59
C SER A 479 -0.44 21.31 -39.68
N GLU A 480 0.88 21.10 -39.52
CA GLU A 480 1.90 21.67 -40.43
C GLU A 480 1.88 21.06 -41.85
N ASN A 481 1.08 20.02 -42.11
CA ASN A 481 0.94 19.39 -43.43
C ASN A 481 -0.53 19.36 -43.86
N THR A 482 -0.91 20.31 -44.71
CA THR A 482 -2.25 20.40 -45.31
C THR A 482 -2.35 19.75 -46.70
N THR A 483 -1.34 18.99 -47.14
CA THR A 483 -1.28 18.40 -48.49
C THR A 483 -1.46 16.88 -48.48
N TYR A 484 -2.60 16.41 -48.97
CA TYR A 484 -3.04 15.01 -49.02
C TYR A 484 -2.76 14.37 -50.39
N LEU A 485 -2.62 13.04 -50.42
CA LEU A 485 -2.64 12.27 -51.67
C LEU A 485 -4.07 11.85 -52.01
N ILE A 486 -4.39 11.69 -53.30
CA ILE A 486 -5.63 11.04 -53.74
C ILE A 486 -5.77 9.67 -53.04
N GLY A 487 -6.99 9.33 -52.60
CA GLY A 487 -7.29 8.13 -51.81
C GLY A 487 -6.93 8.22 -50.32
N SER A 488 -6.35 9.32 -49.84
CA SER A 488 -6.06 9.51 -48.40
C SER A 488 -7.32 9.78 -47.59
N LYS A 489 -7.39 9.29 -46.35
CA LYS A 489 -8.37 9.78 -45.36
C LYS A 489 -7.90 11.10 -44.75
N LEU A 490 -8.84 12.01 -44.46
CA LEU A 490 -8.56 13.25 -43.74
C LEU A 490 -7.94 12.95 -42.36
N LYS A 491 -6.87 13.65 -41.97
CA LYS A 491 -6.33 13.60 -40.60
C LYS A 491 -6.96 14.71 -39.77
N THR A 492 -7.55 14.35 -38.64
CA THR A 492 -8.18 15.27 -37.68
C THR A 492 -7.20 15.73 -36.61
N ASP A 493 -5.95 16.04 -36.99
CA ASP A 493 -4.84 16.42 -36.10
C ASP A 493 -4.68 17.94 -35.94
N PHE A 494 -5.68 18.70 -36.39
CA PHE A 494 -5.83 20.13 -36.11
C PHE A 494 -6.11 20.41 -34.62
N LYS A 495 -5.80 21.63 -34.17
CA LYS A 495 -6.19 22.12 -32.84
C LYS A 495 -7.47 22.92 -32.97
N LEU A 496 -8.48 22.53 -32.19
CA LEU A 496 -9.77 23.22 -32.15
C LEU A 496 -9.91 24.01 -30.85
N TYR A 497 -10.19 25.30 -30.96
CA TYR A 497 -10.43 26.19 -29.84
C TYR A 497 -11.88 26.67 -29.87
N VAL A 498 -12.53 26.74 -28.71
CA VAL A 498 -13.73 27.58 -28.53
C VAL A 498 -13.26 28.97 -28.13
N VAL A 499 -13.80 30.00 -28.77
CA VAL A 499 -13.54 31.40 -28.43
C VAL A 499 -14.77 31.94 -27.71
N ALA A 500 -14.56 32.54 -26.53
CA ALA A 500 -15.61 33.21 -25.78
C ALA A 500 -15.80 34.65 -26.25
N LYS A 501 -16.95 35.27 -25.94
CA LYS A 501 -17.26 36.68 -26.28
C LYS A 501 -16.29 37.71 -25.69
N ASP A 502 -15.49 37.33 -24.68
CA ASP A 502 -14.43 38.15 -24.10
C ASP A 502 -13.04 37.93 -24.75
N GLY A 503 -12.99 37.15 -25.84
CA GLY A 503 -11.77 36.84 -26.59
C GLY A 503 -10.90 35.72 -25.98
N LYS A 504 -11.32 35.07 -24.88
CA LYS A 504 -10.58 33.91 -24.33
C LYS A 504 -10.68 32.70 -25.25
N GLU A 505 -9.54 32.20 -25.72
CA GLU A 505 -9.43 30.94 -26.46
C GLU A 505 -9.22 29.74 -25.52
N VAL A 506 -10.12 28.76 -25.56
CA VAL A 506 -10.02 27.52 -24.78
C VAL A 506 -9.85 26.33 -25.73
N LEU A 507 -8.70 25.64 -25.64
CA LEU A 507 -8.40 24.44 -26.43
C LEU A 507 -9.31 23.27 -26.02
N ILE A 508 -10.04 22.71 -27.00
CA ILE A 508 -10.68 21.40 -26.89
C ILE A 508 -9.56 20.36 -26.94
N LYS A 509 -9.45 19.52 -25.89
CA LYS A 509 -8.36 18.53 -25.76
C LYS A 509 -8.69 17.19 -26.41
N ASP A 510 -9.97 16.86 -26.48
CA ASP A 510 -10.46 15.56 -26.90
C ASP A 510 -11.01 15.65 -28.34
N THR A 511 -10.14 15.88 -29.33
CA THR A 511 -10.50 15.91 -30.76
C THR A 511 -10.32 14.54 -31.44
N ASN A 512 -10.22 13.47 -30.65
CA ASN A 512 -10.02 12.10 -31.11
C ASN A 512 -11.36 11.47 -31.56
N ALA A 513 -11.29 10.35 -32.29
CA ALA A 513 -12.41 9.69 -32.95
C ALA A 513 -13.56 9.17 -32.05
N GLU A 514 -13.44 9.27 -30.73
CA GLU A 514 -14.50 8.94 -29.76
C GLU A 514 -15.33 10.17 -29.32
N ASN A 515 -14.92 11.39 -29.69
CA ASN A 515 -15.71 12.60 -29.44
C ASN A 515 -16.74 12.83 -30.57
N THR A 516 -17.98 12.44 -30.30
CA THR A 516 -19.12 12.58 -31.22
C THR A 516 -19.55 14.02 -31.52
N TYR A 517 -19.01 15.02 -30.83
CA TYR A 517 -19.38 16.43 -30.98
C TYR A 517 -18.51 17.23 -31.97
N VAL A 518 -17.50 16.61 -32.60
CA VAL A 518 -16.67 17.26 -33.64
C VAL A 518 -16.86 16.53 -34.97
N THR A 519 -17.30 17.25 -36.00
CA THR A 519 -17.48 16.71 -37.36
C THR A 519 -16.68 17.50 -38.39
N CYS A 520 -16.33 16.86 -39.51
CA CYS A 520 -15.61 17.47 -40.62
C CYS A 520 -16.34 17.18 -41.94
N SER A 521 -16.48 18.19 -42.80
CA SER A 521 -17.08 18.10 -44.13
C SER A 521 -16.31 18.94 -45.15
N GLY A 522 -16.66 18.83 -46.45
CA GLY A 522 -15.99 19.55 -47.54
C GLY A 522 -14.73 18.88 -48.10
N TYR A 523 -14.32 17.73 -47.57
CA TYR A 523 -13.23 16.91 -48.11
C TYR A 523 -13.75 15.82 -49.04
N ASP A 524 -13.14 15.71 -50.23
CA ASP A 524 -13.28 14.60 -51.16
C ASP A 524 -11.90 13.99 -51.44
N MET A 525 -11.70 12.75 -50.99
CA MET A 525 -10.43 12.04 -51.17
C MET A 525 -10.11 11.67 -52.62
N ASN A 526 -11.06 11.75 -53.55
CA ASN A 526 -10.90 11.30 -54.93
C ASN A 526 -10.67 12.45 -55.93
N LYS A 527 -10.60 13.69 -55.45
CA LYS A 527 -10.59 14.91 -56.29
C LYS A 527 -9.33 15.74 -56.06
N GLU A 528 -8.51 15.90 -57.09
CA GLU A 528 -7.30 16.75 -57.02
C GLU A 528 -7.66 18.25 -56.84
N GLY A 529 -6.71 19.01 -56.29
CA GLY A 529 -6.75 20.46 -56.15
C GLY A 529 -7.01 20.95 -54.72
N LYS A 530 -7.15 22.27 -54.61
CA LYS A 530 -7.44 22.95 -53.33
C LYS A 530 -8.88 22.63 -52.87
N GLN A 531 -9.04 22.24 -51.61
CA GLN A 531 -10.33 21.98 -50.97
C GLN A 531 -10.42 22.72 -49.63
N THR A 532 -11.63 23.01 -49.16
CA THR A 532 -11.87 23.72 -47.90
C THR A 532 -12.63 22.80 -46.94
N VAL A 533 -11.98 22.41 -45.85
CA VAL A 533 -12.57 21.59 -44.79
C VAL A 533 -13.36 22.49 -43.84
N THR A 534 -14.63 22.15 -43.62
CA THR A 534 -15.46 22.75 -42.57
C THR A 534 -15.44 21.84 -41.34
N VAL A 535 -14.97 22.35 -40.22
CA VAL A 535 -15.02 21.70 -38.90
C VAL A 535 -16.20 22.27 -38.13
N SER A 536 -17.03 21.41 -37.55
CA SER A 536 -18.19 21.81 -36.73
C SER A 536 -18.03 21.33 -35.29
N TYR A 537 -18.48 22.13 -34.33
CA TYR A 537 -18.57 21.76 -32.91
C TYR A 537 -19.78 22.42 -32.25
N LYS A 538 -20.72 21.60 -31.77
CA LYS A 538 -22.12 22.04 -31.56
C LYS A 538 -22.62 22.78 -32.83
N ASP A 539 -23.28 23.91 -32.66
CA ASP A 539 -23.87 24.72 -33.73
C ASP A 539 -22.88 25.69 -34.39
N LEU A 540 -21.59 25.64 -34.02
CA LEU A 540 -20.54 26.54 -34.50
C LEU A 540 -19.63 25.86 -35.52
N THR A 541 -19.23 26.58 -36.56
CA THR A 541 -18.36 26.09 -37.64
C THR A 541 -17.11 26.95 -37.83
N ALA A 542 -16.00 26.34 -38.24
CA ALA A 542 -14.79 27.02 -38.72
C ALA A 542 -14.20 26.29 -39.93
N GLN A 543 -13.48 27.02 -40.80
CA GLN A 543 -12.94 26.48 -42.04
C GLN A 543 -11.42 26.58 -42.10
N TYR A 544 -10.79 25.61 -42.79
CA TYR A 544 -9.39 25.68 -43.20
C TYR A 544 -9.17 25.03 -44.57
N ASP A 545 -8.18 25.50 -45.29
CA ASP A 545 -7.84 24.99 -46.62
C ASP A 545 -6.82 23.84 -46.56
N ILE A 546 -6.99 22.89 -47.47
CA ILE A 546 -6.08 21.78 -47.77
C ILE A 546 -5.86 21.67 -49.28
N ASN A 547 -4.87 20.89 -49.69
CA ASN A 547 -4.60 20.58 -51.09
C ASN A 547 -4.56 19.06 -51.27
N VAL A 548 -5.24 18.54 -52.29
CA VAL A 548 -5.15 17.13 -52.70
C VAL A 548 -4.33 17.08 -53.98
N VAL A 549 -3.37 16.16 -54.06
CA VAL A 549 -2.45 16.00 -55.21
C VAL A 549 -2.30 14.53 -55.57
N ASP A 550 -2.04 14.25 -56.85
CA ASP A 550 -1.79 12.89 -57.33
C ASP A 550 -0.33 12.42 -57.08
N ALA A 551 -0.10 11.11 -57.15
CA ALA A 551 1.20 10.47 -57.05
C ALA A 551 1.89 10.44 -58.43
N LYS A 552 3.07 11.07 -58.54
CA LYS A 552 3.81 11.16 -59.80
C LYS A 552 4.78 9.99 -60.01
N GLU A 553 5.46 9.59 -58.95
CA GLU A 553 6.45 8.51 -58.92
C GLU A 553 6.59 7.98 -57.48
N ILE A 554 7.19 6.79 -57.32
CA ILE A 554 7.59 6.28 -56.01
C ILE A 554 9.11 6.04 -55.98
N SER A 555 9.68 6.13 -54.78
CA SER A 555 11.09 5.75 -54.54
C SER A 555 11.21 4.98 -53.23
N VAL A 556 12.19 4.08 -53.18
CA VAL A 556 12.49 3.24 -52.02
C VAL A 556 13.92 3.47 -51.55
N GLU A 557 14.10 3.65 -50.24
CA GLU A 557 15.42 3.85 -49.61
C GLU A 557 15.66 2.76 -48.55
N THR A 558 16.84 2.14 -48.59
CA THR A 558 17.28 1.13 -47.60
C THR A 558 18.52 1.65 -46.88
N ASP A 559 18.56 1.56 -45.55
CA ASP A 559 19.71 2.08 -44.76
C ASP A 559 20.99 1.25 -44.98
N GLU A 560 20.84 -0.06 -45.21
CA GLU A 560 21.86 -0.99 -45.71
C GLU A 560 21.16 -2.02 -46.63
N THR A 561 21.87 -2.65 -47.57
CA THR A 561 21.31 -3.69 -48.47
C THR A 561 20.74 -4.87 -47.66
N PRO A 562 19.42 -5.18 -47.72
CA PRO A 562 18.84 -6.22 -46.89
C PRO A 562 19.34 -7.63 -47.25
N VAL A 563 19.72 -8.41 -46.24
CA VAL A 563 20.27 -9.77 -46.37
C VAL A 563 19.27 -10.81 -45.89
N TYR A 564 19.06 -11.88 -46.66
CA TYR A 564 18.12 -12.96 -46.40
C TYR A 564 18.81 -14.32 -46.47
N PRO A 565 18.66 -15.22 -45.47
CA PRO A 565 19.06 -16.61 -45.65
C PRO A 565 18.16 -17.33 -46.64
N TYR A 566 18.75 -18.27 -47.38
CA TYR A 566 18.03 -19.28 -48.15
C TYR A 566 16.96 -19.99 -47.29
N GLY A 567 15.79 -20.25 -47.87
CA GLY A 567 14.66 -20.94 -47.23
C GLY A 567 13.82 -20.09 -46.28
N THR A 568 14.06 -18.77 -46.19
CA THR A 568 13.33 -17.89 -45.27
C THR A 568 12.16 -17.16 -45.94
N GLN A 569 11.22 -16.68 -45.12
CA GLN A 569 10.08 -15.87 -45.59
C GLN A 569 10.53 -14.42 -45.84
N PHE A 570 10.12 -13.85 -46.97
CA PHE A 570 10.41 -12.45 -47.30
C PHE A 570 9.66 -11.49 -46.38
N LYS A 571 10.35 -10.43 -45.93
CA LYS A 571 9.81 -9.35 -45.09
C LYS A 571 10.32 -8.01 -45.65
N PRO A 572 9.49 -7.16 -46.30
CA PRO A 572 9.97 -5.93 -46.91
C PRO A 572 10.53 -4.95 -45.87
N ASN A 573 11.79 -4.52 -46.06
CA ASN A 573 12.50 -3.56 -45.22
C ASN A 573 13.07 -2.44 -46.10
N PHE A 574 12.30 -1.38 -46.29
CA PHE A 574 12.64 -0.14 -46.99
C PHE A 574 11.77 1.01 -46.50
N LYS A 575 12.22 2.25 -46.70
CA LYS A 575 11.40 3.46 -46.57
C LYS A 575 10.79 3.76 -47.93
N LEU A 576 9.47 3.67 -48.03
CA LEU A 576 8.72 3.99 -49.23
C LEU A 576 8.35 5.47 -49.23
N TYR A 577 8.58 6.15 -50.35
CA TYR A 577 8.17 7.53 -50.56
C TYR A 577 7.37 7.66 -51.86
N VAL A 578 6.41 8.57 -51.84
CA VAL A 578 5.74 9.10 -53.04
C VAL A 578 6.32 10.48 -53.32
N THR A 579 6.70 10.74 -54.57
CA THR A 579 6.84 12.13 -55.05
C THR A 579 5.50 12.52 -55.67
N LYS A 580 4.95 13.65 -55.22
CA LYS A 580 3.66 14.19 -55.65
C LYS A 580 3.73 14.92 -56.99
N SER A 581 2.59 15.21 -57.61
CA SER A 581 2.48 16.07 -58.80
C SER A 581 3.14 17.44 -58.60
N ASP A 582 3.04 18.01 -57.40
CA ASP A 582 3.71 19.25 -56.96
C ASP A 582 5.23 19.15 -56.72
N GLY A 583 5.83 17.96 -56.89
CA GLY A 583 7.25 17.69 -56.67
C GLY A 583 7.65 17.46 -55.21
N THR A 584 6.72 17.50 -54.24
CA THR A 584 7.04 17.22 -52.84
C THR A 584 7.19 15.72 -52.59
N LYS A 585 8.27 15.32 -51.91
CA LYS A 585 8.55 13.92 -51.52
C LYS A 585 8.00 13.64 -50.12
N GLN A 586 7.07 12.70 -50.01
CA GLN A 586 6.43 12.30 -48.74
C GLN A 586 6.73 10.83 -48.41
N LEU A 587 7.09 10.56 -47.15
CA LEU A 587 7.22 9.20 -46.62
C LEU A 587 5.83 8.56 -46.46
N VAL A 588 5.67 7.32 -46.92
CA VAL A 588 4.45 6.52 -46.74
C VAL A 588 4.52 5.81 -45.39
N GLU A 589 3.70 6.24 -44.44
CA GLU A 589 3.53 5.57 -43.14
C GLU A 589 3.07 4.12 -43.38
N ASN A 590 3.78 3.16 -42.79
CA ASN A 590 3.59 1.70 -43.01
C ASN A 590 3.72 1.24 -44.49
N GLY A 591 4.45 1.98 -45.34
CA GLY A 591 4.55 1.69 -46.78
C GLY A 591 5.02 0.28 -47.16
N THR A 592 5.81 -0.40 -46.33
CA THR A 592 6.19 -1.81 -46.54
C THR A 592 5.04 -2.80 -46.40
N SER A 593 3.97 -2.44 -45.68
CA SER A 593 2.74 -3.22 -45.57
C SER A 593 1.69 -2.86 -46.62
N LEU A 594 1.86 -1.73 -47.31
CA LEU A 594 0.94 -1.21 -48.33
C LEU A 594 1.41 -1.49 -49.77
N ALA A 595 2.69 -1.80 -49.97
CA ALA A 595 3.28 -2.04 -51.28
C ALA A 595 3.47 -3.54 -51.57
N THR A 596 3.12 -3.97 -52.78
CA THR A 596 3.37 -5.33 -53.25
C THR A 596 4.83 -5.48 -53.68
N CYS A 597 5.50 -6.55 -53.25
CA CYS A 597 6.91 -6.82 -53.57
C CYS A 597 7.03 -8.09 -54.41
N THR A 598 7.78 -8.04 -55.52
CA THR A 598 7.99 -9.15 -56.45
C THR A 598 9.45 -9.19 -56.95
N GLY A 599 9.81 -10.20 -57.77
CA GLY A 599 11.13 -10.30 -58.41
C GLY A 599 12.20 -11.08 -57.63
N TYR A 600 11.97 -11.38 -56.35
CA TYR A 600 12.86 -12.19 -55.52
C TYR A 600 12.51 -13.68 -55.53
N ASP A 601 13.48 -14.51 -55.13
CA ASP A 601 13.33 -15.94 -54.88
C ASP A 601 14.26 -16.36 -53.74
N LEU A 602 13.69 -16.56 -52.55
CA LEU A 602 14.43 -17.03 -51.36
C LEU A 602 14.49 -18.57 -51.27
N SER A 603 13.84 -19.27 -52.19
CA SER A 603 13.54 -20.71 -52.13
C SER A 603 14.42 -21.57 -53.05
N ASN A 604 15.21 -20.95 -53.92
CA ASN A 604 16.02 -21.62 -54.92
C ASN A 604 17.53 -21.43 -54.68
N LEU A 605 18.25 -22.53 -54.41
CA LEU A 605 19.70 -22.51 -54.16
C LEU A 605 20.50 -21.91 -55.33
N ASN A 606 20.01 -22.07 -56.57
CA ASN A 606 20.68 -21.58 -57.77
C ASN A 606 20.49 -20.06 -57.99
N LYS A 607 19.79 -19.36 -57.08
CA LYS A 607 19.62 -17.89 -57.09
C LYS A 607 20.18 -17.21 -55.84
N VAL A 608 21.00 -17.91 -55.05
CA VAL A 608 21.79 -17.31 -53.96
C VAL A 608 22.77 -16.29 -54.57
N GLY A 609 22.76 -15.04 -54.07
CA GLY A 609 23.45 -13.91 -54.69
C GLY A 609 22.71 -12.58 -54.49
N GLU A 610 23.07 -11.55 -55.26
CA GLU A 610 22.24 -10.34 -55.34
C GLU A 610 20.96 -10.61 -56.16
N GLN A 611 19.83 -10.06 -55.72
CA GLN A 611 18.55 -10.07 -56.44
C GLN A 611 17.93 -8.66 -56.41
N GLU A 612 17.08 -8.36 -57.39
CA GLU A 612 16.36 -7.08 -57.49
C GLU A 612 14.87 -7.28 -57.15
N VAL A 613 14.41 -6.59 -56.11
CA VAL A 613 13.00 -6.53 -55.72
C VAL A 613 12.33 -5.39 -56.45
N THR A 614 11.22 -5.68 -57.13
CA THR A 614 10.30 -4.66 -57.64
C THR A 614 9.22 -4.41 -56.60
N VAL A 615 9.02 -3.14 -56.24
CA VAL A 615 8.05 -2.65 -55.27
C VAL A 615 6.98 -1.88 -56.03
N THR A 616 5.71 -2.24 -55.85
CA THR A 616 4.56 -1.63 -56.51
C THR A 616 3.64 -0.97 -55.47
N TYR A 617 3.32 0.31 -55.66
CA TYR A 617 2.38 1.05 -54.81
C TYR A 617 1.64 2.12 -55.63
N LEU A 618 0.31 2.21 -55.46
CA LEU A 618 -0.57 3.06 -56.28
C LEU A 618 -0.40 2.86 -57.80
N GLY A 619 -0.09 1.64 -58.24
CA GLY A 619 0.21 1.30 -59.64
C GLY A 619 1.60 1.71 -60.14
N LEU A 620 2.28 2.62 -59.42
CA LEU A 620 3.66 3.03 -59.69
C LEU A 620 4.64 1.95 -59.19
N THR A 621 5.84 1.91 -59.78
CA THR A 621 6.88 0.93 -59.42
C THR A 621 8.23 1.58 -59.12
N ALA A 622 8.97 0.98 -58.19
CA ALA A 622 10.39 1.27 -57.90
C ALA A 622 11.14 -0.04 -57.60
N LYS A 623 12.47 0.02 -57.58
CA LYS A 623 13.33 -1.16 -57.44
C LYS A 623 14.41 -0.97 -56.38
N TYR A 624 14.77 -2.05 -55.67
CA TYR A 624 15.92 -2.07 -54.77
C TYR A 624 16.58 -3.45 -54.73
N LYS A 625 17.85 -3.52 -54.30
CA LYS A 625 18.61 -4.78 -54.21
C LYS A 625 18.49 -5.46 -52.85
N ILE A 626 18.54 -6.78 -52.86
CA ILE A 626 18.71 -7.64 -51.69
C ILE A 626 19.86 -8.64 -51.94
N LYS A 627 20.45 -9.22 -50.88
CA LYS A 627 21.45 -10.31 -50.97
C LYS A 627 20.89 -11.58 -50.31
N VAL A 628 20.69 -12.64 -51.09
CA VAL A 628 20.27 -13.97 -50.61
C VAL A 628 21.50 -14.82 -50.35
N VAL A 629 21.58 -15.49 -49.19
CA VAL A 629 22.82 -16.14 -48.71
C VAL A 629 22.60 -17.51 -48.08
N LEU A 630 23.59 -18.39 -48.18
CA LEU A 630 23.61 -19.69 -47.49
C LEU A 630 24.45 -19.60 -46.20
N ALA A 631 23.78 -19.36 -45.07
CA ALA A 631 24.41 -19.30 -43.76
C ALA A 631 24.72 -20.72 -43.21
N VAL A 632 25.91 -20.89 -42.62
CA VAL A 632 26.32 -22.13 -41.93
C VAL A 632 26.47 -21.95 -40.41
N GLY A 633 26.37 -20.71 -39.92
CA GLY A 633 26.44 -20.39 -38.49
C GLY A 633 25.92 -19.00 -38.17
N LEU A 634 25.90 -18.66 -36.88
CA LEU A 634 25.43 -17.38 -36.36
C LEU A 634 26.46 -16.80 -35.37
N GLY A 635 26.74 -15.50 -35.48
CA GLY A 635 27.61 -14.75 -34.57
C GLY A 635 26.84 -13.61 -33.89
N CYS A 636 27.28 -13.24 -32.68
CA CYS A 636 26.69 -12.13 -31.92
C CYS A 636 27.73 -11.39 -31.07
N VAL A 637 28.01 -10.14 -31.42
CA VAL A 637 28.80 -9.21 -30.60
C VAL A 637 27.85 -8.34 -29.79
N ALA A 638 27.69 -8.70 -28.51
CA ALA A 638 26.84 -7.95 -27.60
C ALA A 638 27.48 -6.64 -27.13
N ALA A 639 26.73 -5.54 -27.20
CA ALA A 639 27.16 -4.21 -26.78
C ALA A 639 27.19 -4.07 -25.26
N ASN A 640 26.13 -4.55 -24.58
CA ASN A 640 26.01 -4.56 -23.13
C ASN A 640 26.31 -5.95 -22.56
N LYS A 641 27.34 -6.07 -21.71
CA LYS A 641 27.75 -7.32 -21.06
C LYS A 641 27.64 -7.32 -19.54
N SER A 642 27.09 -6.27 -18.92
CA SER A 642 26.89 -6.23 -17.46
C SER A 642 25.69 -5.36 -17.06
N PHE A 643 24.90 -5.89 -16.13
CA PHE A 643 23.63 -5.33 -15.65
C PHE A 643 23.63 -5.30 -14.11
N GLU A 644 22.74 -4.51 -13.51
CA GLU A 644 22.42 -4.62 -12.07
C GLU A 644 21.18 -5.52 -11.88
N GLN A 645 21.13 -6.24 -10.77
CA GLN A 645 19.99 -7.09 -10.40
C GLN A 645 18.67 -6.30 -10.41
N GLY A 646 17.70 -6.79 -11.18
CA GLY A 646 16.41 -6.16 -11.44
C GLY A 646 16.35 -5.27 -12.69
N GLN A 647 17.43 -5.13 -13.47
CA GLN A 647 17.40 -4.48 -14.79
C GLN A 647 16.97 -5.49 -15.89
N GLU A 648 16.20 -5.02 -16.88
CA GLU A 648 15.90 -5.81 -18.09
C GLU A 648 17.15 -5.99 -18.97
N LEU A 649 17.13 -6.97 -19.88
CA LEU A 649 18.19 -7.19 -20.85
C LEU A 649 18.14 -6.10 -21.94
N ASP A 650 19.09 -5.17 -21.91
CA ASP A 650 19.25 -4.17 -22.98
C ASP A 650 20.08 -4.74 -24.14
N THR A 651 19.40 -5.17 -25.19
CA THR A 651 19.98 -5.66 -26.45
C THR A 651 20.31 -4.55 -27.46
N THR A 652 20.05 -3.28 -27.13
CA THR A 652 20.24 -2.15 -28.04
C THR A 652 21.69 -2.04 -28.52
N GLY A 653 21.90 -2.14 -29.83
CA GLY A 653 23.23 -2.07 -30.44
C GLY A 653 24.04 -3.37 -30.42
N ASN A 654 23.46 -4.49 -29.98
CA ASN A 654 24.02 -5.82 -30.27
C ASN A 654 24.14 -6.01 -31.79
N LYS A 655 25.30 -6.50 -32.26
CA LYS A 655 25.49 -6.89 -33.66
C LYS A 655 25.32 -8.39 -33.80
N VAL A 656 24.35 -8.83 -34.58
CA VAL A 656 24.13 -10.24 -34.94
C VAL A 656 24.41 -10.39 -36.43
N TYR A 657 25.07 -11.47 -36.82
CA TYR A 657 25.46 -11.73 -38.20
C TYR A 657 25.43 -13.23 -38.52
N TYR A 658 25.17 -13.57 -39.77
CA TYR A 658 25.37 -14.92 -40.29
C TYR A 658 26.84 -15.13 -40.61
N VAL A 659 27.31 -16.36 -40.40
CA VAL A 659 28.61 -16.84 -40.88
C VAL A 659 28.35 -17.67 -42.14
N LEU A 660 28.95 -17.30 -43.25
CA LEU A 660 28.85 -18.00 -44.53
C LEU A 660 29.90 -19.13 -44.66
N LYS A 661 29.70 -20.04 -45.62
CA LYS A 661 30.61 -21.18 -45.86
C LYS A 661 32.05 -20.78 -46.22
N ASN A 662 32.27 -19.57 -46.73
CA ASN A 662 33.59 -18.97 -47.01
C ASN A 662 34.20 -18.24 -45.79
N GLY A 663 33.52 -18.19 -44.64
CA GLY A 663 33.96 -17.45 -43.45
C GLY A 663 33.56 -15.97 -43.42
N GLU A 664 32.82 -15.48 -44.43
CA GLU A 664 32.30 -14.10 -44.47
C GLU A 664 31.22 -13.88 -43.40
N GLU A 665 31.34 -12.79 -42.63
CA GLU A 665 30.35 -12.36 -41.63
C GLU A 665 29.39 -11.34 -42.26
N LEU A 666 28.08 -11.62 -42.27
CA LEU A 666 27.05 -10.73 -42.84
C LEU A 666 25.96 -10.36 -41.83
N MET A 667 25.77 -9.07 -41.61
CA MET A 667 24.82 -8.51 -40.64
C MET A 667 23.37 -9.00 -40.84
N VAL A 668 22.71 -9.40 -39.75
CA VAL A 668 21.29 -9.76 -39.73
C VAL A 668 20.46 -8.48 -39.67
N ASN A 669 20.17 -7.92 -40.84
CA ASN A 669 19.38 -6.69 -40.97
C ASN A 669 17.88 -6.95 -41.24
N ASN A 670 17.44 -8.22 -41.34
CA ASN A 670 16.05 -8.54 -41.68
C ASN A 670 15.58 -9.95 -41.27
N ALA A 671 15.78 -10.34 -40.00
CA ALA A 671 15.24 -11.60 -39.47
C ALA A 671 14.93 -11.50 -37.97
N ASP A 672 14.10 -12.41 -37.48
CA ASP A 672 13.61 -12.39 -36.10
C ASP A 672 14.68 -12.92 -35.13
N VAL A 673 15.52 -12.02 -34.63
CA VAL A 673 16.53 -12.33 -33.62
C VAL A 673 15.85 -12.42 -32.25
N THR A 674 15.87 -13.62 -31.66
CA THR A 674 15.36 -13.88 -30.31
C THR A 674 16.49 -14.06 -29.30
N TYR A 675 16.26 -13.65 -28.06
CA TYR A 675 17.22 -13.73 -26.95
C TYR A 675 16.60 -14.48 -25.77
N SER A 676 17.31 -15.46 -25.22
CA SER A 676 16.85 -16.30 -24.11
C SER A 676 17.98 -16.60 -23.12
N GLY A 677 17.64 -17.12 -21.93
CA GLY A 677 18.61 -17.46 -20.88
C GLY A 677 18.92 -16.34 -19.87
N TYR A 678 18.24 -15.19 -19.96
CA TYR A 678 18.39 -14.09 -18.99
C TYR A 678 17.36 -14.18 -17.85
N ASP A 679 17.83 -14.04 -16.61
CA ASP A 679 16.99 -13.81 -15.42
C ASP A 679 17.50 -12.58 -14.64
N LYS A 680 16.75 -11.48 -14.69
CA LYS A 680 17.07 -10.24 -13.97
C LYS A 680 17.14 -10.38 -12.45
N LYS A 681 16.56 -11.43 -11.85
CA LYS A 681 16.60 -11.69 -10.39
C LYS A 681 17.91 -12.37 -9.97
N LYS A 682 18.50 -13.20 -10.82
CA LYS A 682 19.65 -14.07 -10.50
C LYS A 682 20.98 -13.35 -10.71
N THR A 683 21.77 -13.19 -9.66
CA THR A 683 23.11 -12.59 -9.75
C THR A 683 24.15 -13.58 -10.25
N GLY A 684 25.18 -13.10 -10.94
CA GLY A 684 26.30 -13.90 -11.45
C GLY A 684 26.50 -13.74 -12.95
N ILE A 685 27.25 -14.67 -13.54
CA ILE A 685 27.40 -14.80 -14.99
C ILE A 685 26.22 -15.62 -15.53
N GLN A 686 25.59 -15.15 -16.61
CA GLN A 686 24.49 -15.83 -17.29
C GLN A 686 24.82 -16.02 -18.77
N LYS A 687 24.39 -17.15 -19.35
CA LYS A 687 24.51 -17.45 -20.77
C LYS A 687 23.27 -16.94 -21.50
N ILE A 688 23.46 -15.99 -22.41
CA ILE A 688 22.42 -15.54 -23.33
C ILE A 688 22.53 -16.38 -24.60
N THR A 689 21.48 -17.14 -24.91
CA THR A 689 21.33 -17.81 -26.21
C THR A 689 20.63 -16.85 -27.15
N VAL A 690 21.21 -16.67 -28.34
CA VAL A 690 20.69 -15.86 -29.43
C VAL A 690 20.29 -16.80 -30.56
N THR A 691 19.03 -16.76 -30.97
CA THR A 691 18.48 -17.66 -32.00
C THR A 691 17.89 -16.83 -33.13
N CYS A 692 18.25 -17.19 -34.37
CA CYS A 692 17.79 -16.51 -35.58
C CYS A 692 17.71 -17.53 -36.73
N ASN A 693 16.51 -17.73 -37.29
CA ASN A 693 16.22 -18.69 -38.36
C ASN A 693 16.80 -20.10 -38.09
N GLY A 694 16.51 -20.65 -36.90
CA GLY A 694 16.96 -21.98 -36.46
C GLY A 694 18.43 -22.07 -36.03
N LEU A 695 19.31 -21.23 -36.58
CA LEU A 695 20.70 -21.12 -36.14
C LEU A 695 20.76 -20.48 -34.74
N THR A 696 21.71 -20.92 -33.92
CA THR A 696 21.91 -20.40 -32.57
C THR A 696 23.36 -20.02 -32.31
N THR A 697 23.55 -19.05 -31.43
CA THR A 697 24.86 -18.66 -30.90
C THR A 697 24.68 -18.20 -29.45
N SER A 698 25.77 -17.92 -28.73
CA SER A 698 25.64 -17.47 -27.34
C SER A 698 26.77 -16.59 -26.86
N TYR A 699 26.44 -15.68 -25.93
CA TYR A 699 27.38 -14.83 -25.22
C TYR A 699 27.06 -14.78 -23.73
N TYR A 700 27.99 -14.28 -22.93
CA TYR A 700 27.83 -14.18 -21.48
C TYR A 700 27.62 -12.75 -21.01
N VAL A 701 26.76 -12.57 -20.00
CA VAL A 701 26.51 -11.29 -19.32
C VAL A 701 26.68 -11.44 -17.82
N THR A 702 27.10 -10.37 -17.14
CA THR A 702 27.28 -10.36 -15.67
C THR A 702 26.23 -9.50 -14.98
N VAL A 703 25.25 -10.14 -14.33
CA VAL A 703 24.27 -9.49 -13.45
C VAL A 703 24.90 -9.31 -12.07
N LYS A 704 25.21 -8.07 -11.71
CA LYS A 704 25.81 -7.71 -10.42
C LYS A 704 24.72 -7.54 -9.37
N ALA A 705 24.99 -8.05 -8.16
CA ALA A 705 24.13 -7.83 -7.00
C ALA A 705 23.91 -6.33 -6.79
N LYS A 706 22.65 -5.94 -6.53
CA LYS A 706 22.27 -4.55 -6.30
C LYS A 706 22.82 -4.11 -4.95
N SER A 707 23.88 -3.30 -4.95
CA SER A 707 24.65 -2.99 -3.75
C SER A 707 23.80 -2.40 -2.62
N GLU A 708 23.64 -3.17 -1.55
CA GLU A 708 22.98 -2.72 -0.32
C GLU A 708 23.79 -1.65 0.42
N PRO A 709 23.15 -0.81 1.26
CA PRO A 709 23.84 0.20 2.05
C PRO A 709 24.63 -0.45 3.20
N THR A 710 25.91 -0.73 2.96
CA THR A 710 26.83 -1.37 3.92
C THR A 710 26.83 -0.66 5.28
N ALA A 711 26.61 -1.42 6.36
CA ALA A 711 26.76 -0.94 7.72
C ALA A 711 28.21 -0.54 8.03
N THR A 712 28.41 0.40 8.95
CA THR A 712 29.76 0.85 9.35
C THR A 712 30.27 0.01 10.53
N PRO A 713 31.46 -0.61 10.45
CA PRO A 713 31.96 -1.50 11.51
C PRO A 713 32.41 -0.72 12.76
N THR A 714 32.25 -1.37 13.92
CA THR A 714 32.76 -0.89 15.21
C THR A 714 34.04 -1.64 15.57
N VAL A 715 35.11 -0.94 15.94
CA VAL A 715 36.40 -1.56 16.34
C VAL A 715 36.74 -1.20 17.78
N LYS A 716 37.11 -2.22 18.57
CA LYS A 716 37.46 -2.15 19.99
C LYS A 716 38.98 -1.98 20.14
N PRO A 717 39.49 -1.15 21.07
CA PRO A 717 40.94 -0.84 21.17
C PRO A 717 41.73 -1.83 22.04
N THR A 718 43.02 -2.01 21.71
CA THR A 718 44.01 -2.78 22.50
C THR A 718 45.33 -1.97 22.62
N LYS A 719 46.26 -2.39 23.50
CA LYS A 719 47.26 -1.52 24.18
C LYS A 719 48.60 -1.24 23.43
N LYS A 720 49.29 -0.20 23.89
CA LYS A 720 50.67 0.29 23.57
C LYS A 720 51.75 -0.42 24.44
N PRO A 721 52.99 -0.68 23.94
CA PRO A 721 54.19 -0.02 24.52
C PRO A 721 55.43 0.25 23.60
N THR A 722 56.03 1.44 23.77
CA THR A 722 57.51 1.75 23.94
C THR A 722 58.57 1.73 22.78
N ALA A 723 59.46 2.76 22.84
CA ALA A 723 60.81 3.00 22.23
C ALA A 723 60.98 3.15 20.69
N THR A 724 61.58 4.21 20.08
CA THR A 724 62.96 4.83 20.06
C THR A 724 64.05 4.01 19.35
N PRO A 725 64.95 4.60 18.51
CA PRO A 725 65.81 5.77 18.83
C PRO A 725 65.80 6.96 17.83
N LYS A 726 66.91 7.72 17.74
CA LYS A 726 67.03 9.18 17.45
C LYS A 726 68.16 9.49 16.45
N ALA A 727 68.01 10.53 15.63
CA ALA A 727 69.11 11.26 14.99
C ALA A 727 68.84 12.78 14.90
N THR A 728 69.89 13.60 14.94
CA THR A 728 69.90 15.09 14.89
C THR A 728 70.28 15.59 13.47
N ALA A 729 70.30 16.88 13.09
CA ALA A 729 70.59 18.12 13.84
C ALA A 729 69.92 19.41 13.29
N THR A 730 70.17 20.54 13.99
CA THR A 730 69.71 21.93 13.74
C THR A 730 70.81 22.74 13.00
N VAL A 731 70.60 23.92 12.38
CA VAL A 731 70.53 25.33 12.89
C VAL A 731 70.35 26.24 11.62
N LYS A 732 69.35 27.16 11.49
CA LYS A 732 69.35 28.64 11.79
C LYS A 732 70.43 29.46 11.02
N PRO A 733 70.32 30.80 10.75
CA PRO A 733 69.29 31.80 11.11
C PRO A 733 68.72 32.57 9.86
N THR A 734 68.32 33.87 9.76
CA THR A 734 68.44 35.10 10.58
C THR A 734 67.45 36.24 10.16
N ARG A 735 67.23 37.21 11.07
CA ARG A 735 66.77 38.64 10.94
C ARG A 735 65.30 39.02 10.64
N THR A 736 64.82 39.87 11.55
CA THR A 736 63.63 40.76 11.69
C THR A 736 63.88 42.15 11.03
N PRO A 737 63.04 43.24 11.12
CA PRO A 737 61.99 43.56 12.13
C PRO A 737 60.70 44.34 11.69
N SER A 738 59.84 44.65 12.69
CA SER A 738 58.93 45.83 12.80
C SER A 738 57.72 45.95 11.85
N VAL A 739 56.53 46.48 12.21
CA VAL A 739 55.86 46.96 13.46
C VAL A 739 54.31 46.76 13.29
N THR A 740 53.30 47.19 14.08
CA THR A 740 53.12 48.26 15.10
C THR A 740 51.92 47.98 16.04
N ALA A 741 51.71 48.90 17.00
CA ALA A 741 50.58 49.21 17.89
C ALA A 741 49.15 49.26 17.28
N SER A 742 48.06 49.48 18.04
CA SER A 742 47.68 49.20 19.46
C SER A 742 46.30 49.82 19.74
N ALA A 743 45.40 49.15 20.49
CA ALA A 743 44.29 49.77 21.23
C ALA A 743 43.59 48.76 22.19
N ASN A 744 43.62 49.09 23.47
CA ASN A 744 42.81 48.60 24.61
C ASN A 744 42.68 49.84 25.56
N PRO A 745 42.16 49.84 26.82
CA PRO A 745 41.61 48.76 27.65
C PRO A 745 40.36 49.15 28.51
N THR A 746 40.08 48.36 29.56
CA THR A 746 39.43 48.73 30.86
C THR A 746 37.93 49.14 30.87
N THR A 747 37.19 49.04 32.00
CA THR A 747 37.55 48.74 33.41
C THR A 747 36.51 47.83 34.11
N ALA A 748 36.86 47.23 35.26
CA ALA A 748 35.93 46.71 36.28
C ALA A 748 35.70 47.78 37.40
N PRO A 749 34.98 47.54 38.53
CA PRO A 749 35.35 46.56 39.58
C PRO A 749 34.18 45.80 40.30
N ASP A 750 34.55 44.74 41.05
CA ASP A 750 34.13 44.29 42.41
C ASP A 750 32.62 44.22 42.84
N ASP A 751 32.17 43.46 43.86
CA ASP A 751 32.86 42.97 45.07
C ASP A 751 32.31 41.66 45.74
N ASP A 752 33.17 41.04 46.57
CA ASP A 752 33.05 40.15 47.76
C ASP A 752 32.25 38.80 47.89
N ALA A 753 32.74 37.97 48.85
CA ALA A 753 32.08 37.08 49.82
C ALA A 753 31.48 35.67 49.46
N ALA A 754 32.37 34.68 49.32
CA ALA A 754 32.47 33.42 50.11
C ALA A 754 31.32 32.36 50.31
N ALA A 755 31.79 31.10 50.53
CA ALA A 755 31.20 29.99 51.31
C ALA A 755 30.20 28.95 50.69
N THR A 756 30.78 27.85 50.19
CA THR A 756 30.41 26.42 50.42
C THR A 756 28.96 25.89 50.28
N LYS A 757 28.70 25.16 49.16
CA LYS A 757 28.35 23.71 49.16
C LYS A 757 28.36 23.09 47.75
N LYS A 758 28.38 21.74 47.68
CA LYS A 758 28.70 20.88 46.51
C LYS A 758 27.48 20.54 45.63
N PRO A 759 27.53 20.78 44.29
CA PRO A 759 26.66 20.08 43.35
C PRO A 759 27.39 19.46 42.13
N THR A 760 26.70 18.58 41.40
CA THR A 760 27.18 17.84 40.21
C THR A 760 26.78 18.49 38.88
N LYS A 761 27.64 18.47 37.83
CA LYS A 761 27.20 18.63 36.42
C LYS A 761 28.22 18.23 35.33
N LYS A 762 27.86 17.17 34.59
CA LYS A 762 27.69 17.09 33.10
C LYS A 762 28.64 17.88 32.17
N PRO A 763 29.37 17.23 31.23
CA PRO A 763 30.10 17.90 30.15
C PRO A 763 29.19 18.54 29.08
N THR A 764 29.42 19.81 28.77
CA THR A 764 28.56 20.61 27.88
C THR A 764 29.01 20.53 26.40
N LYS A 765 28.26 19.82 25.55
CA LYS A 765 28.54 19.77 24.09
C LYS A 765 28.10 21.07 23.39
N THR A 766 29.03 21.96 23.07
CA THR A 766 28.80 23.16 22.25
C THR A 766 28.29 22.80 20.86
N SER A 767 26.99 23.03 20.59
CA SER A 767 26.38 22.64 19.32
C SER A 767 26.65 23.67 18.21
N SER A 768 27.38 23.27 17.17
CA SER A 768 27.62 24.15 16.01
C SER A 768 26.32 24.53 15.31
N LYS A 769 26.11 25.84 15.07
CA LYS A 769 24.85 26.36 14.51
C LYS A 769 24.71 26.07 13.01
N ASN A 770 25.81 25.82 12.27
CA ASN A 770 25.75 25.57 10.81
C ASN A 770 25.53 24.10 10.43
N PRO A 771 24.87 23.81 9.29
CA PRO A 771 24.69 22.45 8.76
C PRO A 771 25.96 21.90 8.11
N LYS A 772 26.09 20.56 8.05
CA LYS A 772 27.18 19.89 7.32
C LYS A 772 27.01 20.12 5.82
N GLY A 773 28.10 20.47 5.13
CA GLY A 773 28.06 20.77 3.69
C GLY A 773 27.75 19.57 2.79
N THR A 774 27.63 19.84 1.48
CA THR A 774 27.46 18.81 0.45
C THR A 774 28.17 19.19 -0.86
N LYS A 775 28.16 18.29 -1.85
CA LYS A 775 28.74 18.46 -3.19
C LYS A 775 27.74 18.10 -4.30
N ILE A 776 27.94 18.69 -5.47
CA ILE A 776 27.19 18.34 -6.69
C ILE A 776 27.52 16.89 -7.06
N ALA A 777 26.50 16.13 -7.45
CA ALA A 777 26.61 14.73 -7.83
C ALA A 777 26.75 14.54 -9.35
N LYS A 778 25.93 15.26 -10.15
CA LYS A 778 25.97 15.21 -11.63
C LYS A 778 25.33 16.47 -12.20
N VAL A 779 25.76 16.91 -13.39
CA VAL A 779 25.08 17.95 -14.17
C VAL A 779 24.82 17.45 -15.59
N LYS A 780 23.55 17.23 -15.96
CA LYS A 780 23.13 17.00 -17.36
C LYS A 780 22.90 18.35 -18.05
N ALA A 781 23.18 18.43 -19.35
CA ALA A 781 22.95 19.62 -20.16
C ALA A 781 21.79 19.41 -21.15
N GLY A 782 21.15 20.51 -21.57
CA GLY A 782 20.16 20.53 -22.65
C GLY A 782 20.13 21.89 -23.34
N SER A 783 19.27 22.06 -24.36
CA SER A 783 19.06 23.36 -24.99
C SER A 783 18.47 24.34 -23.98
N LYS A 784 19.12 25.51 -23.80
CA LYS A 784 18.76 26.56 -22.83
C LYS A 784 18.54 26.08 -21.37
N LYS A 785 19.02 24.88 -20.97
CA LYS A 785 18.78 24.29 -19.63
C LYS A 785 19.94 23.45 -19.08
N LEU A 786 20.05 23.37 -17.75
CA LEU A 786 20.94 22.45 -17.02
C LEU A 786 20.14 21.72 -15.92
N VAL A 787 20.36 20.43 -15.75
CA VAL A 787 19.78 19.62 -14.65
C VAL A 787 20.88 19.25 -13.68
N VAL A 788 20.81 19.77 -12.45
CA VAL A 788 21.80 19.60 -11.38
C VAL A 788 21.28 18.61 -10.36
N LYS A 789 22.00 17.50 -10.13
CA LYS A 789 21.81 16.61 -8.98
C LYS A 789 22.84 16.91 -7.89
N VAL A 790 22.42 16.83 -6.63
CA VAL A 790 23.18 17.13 -5.41
C VAL A 790 23.32 15.84 -4.59
N LYS A 791 24.45 15.61 -3.90
CA LYS A 791 24.54 14.49 -2.95
C LYS A 791 23.69 14.79 -1.71
N ALA A 792 22.87 13.83 -1.29
CA ALA A 792 21.95 14.02 -0.16
C ALA A 792 22.71 14.35 1.13
N GLN A 793 22.12 15.24 1.95
CA GLN A 793 22.53 15.50 3.32
C GLN A 793 21.28 15.50 4.20
N LYS A 794 21.04 14.40 4.93
CA LYS A 794 19.88 14.26 5.84
C LYS A 794 20.13 14.93 7.20
N VAL A 795 21.37 14.88 7.72
CA VAL A 795 21.69 15.34 9.08
C VAL A 795 21.62 16.86 9.19
N LYS A 796 20.80 17.33 10.15
CA LYS A 796 20.67 18.75 10.54
C LYS A 796 20.58 19.71 9.33
N THR A 797 19.81 19.34 8.32
CA THR A 797 19.69 20.07 7.04
C THR A 797 18.23 20.06 6.61
N ASN A 798 17.64 21.24 6.37
CA ASN A 798 16.27 21.37 5.85
C ASN A 798 16.23 21.40 4.32
N GLY A 799 17.31 21.84 3.67
CA GLY A 799 17.34 21.95 2.21
C GLY A 799 18.69 22.40 1.66
N TYR A 800 18.69 22.77 0.37
CA TYR A 800 19.88 23.17 -0.37
C TYR A 800 19.70 24.53 -1.03
N GLN A 801 20.80 25.26 -1.22
CA GLN A 801 20.88 26.33 -2.21
C GLN A 801 21.89 25.95 -3.28
N ILE A 802 21.52 26.12 -4.55
CA ILE A 802 22.39 25.94 -5.71
C ILE A 802 22.58 27.32 -6.34
N ARG A 803 23.82 27.79 -6.45
CA ARG A 803 24.14 29.03 -7.18
C ARG A 803 24.87 28.74 -8.48
N TYR A 804 24.64 29.57 -9.49
CA TYR A 804 25.25 29.43 -10.81
C TYR A 804 25.61 30.78 -11.44
N SER A 805 26.76 30.87 -12.11
CA SER A 805 27.23 32.05 -12.85
C SER A 805 27.94 31.65 -14.15
N LEU A 806 28.07 32.60 -15.08
CA LEU A 806 28.97 32.49 -16.23
C LEU A 806 30.45 32.71 -15.84
N LYS A 807 30.73 33.26 -14.65
CA LYS A 807 32.09 33.55 -14.15
C LYS A 807 32.51 32.53 -13.08
N LYS A 808 33.73 31.98 -13.18
CA LYS A 808 34.29 30.95 -12.26
C LYS A 808 34.31 31.40 -10.79
N ASN A 809 34.52 32.69 -10.55
CA ASN A 809 34.50 33.33 -9.22
C ASN A 809 33.09 33.62 -8.66
N MET A 810 32.02 33.20 -9.34
CA MET A 810 30.62 33.40 -8.94
C MET A 810 30.14 34.86 -8.86
N LYS A 811 30.91 35.85 -9.35
CA LYS A 811 30.40 37.23 -9.47
C LYS A 811 29.13 37.23 -10.33
N GLY A 812 28.06 37.85 -9.84
CA GLY A 812 26.74 37.85 -10.48
C GLY A 812 25.98 36.51 -10.47
N SER A 813 26.24 35.61 -9.52
CA SER A 813 25.56 34.29 -9.48
C SER A 813 24.07 34.39 -9.14
N LYS A 814 23.20 33.77 -9.94
CA LYS A 814 21.80 33.52 -9.57
C LYS A 814 21.71 32.28 -8.68
N THR A 815 20.72 32.23 -7.79
CA THR A 815 20.55 31.15 -6.80
C THR A 815 19.14 30.57 -6.87
N ILE A 816 19.04 29.23 -6.75
CA ILE A 816 17.78 28.52 -6.55
C ILE A 816 17.80 27.79 -5.21
N THR A 817 16.63 27.67 -4.56
CA THR A 817 16.49 27.01 -3.26
C THR A 817 15.65 25.73 -3.39
N LEU A 818 16.12 24.65 -2.79
CA LEU A 818 15.43 23.37 -2.69
C LEU A 818 14.97 23.22 -1.25
N THR A 819 13.65 23.35 -1.05
CA THR A 819 13.03 23.59 0.26
C THR A 819 12.90 22.36 1.16
N ARG A 820 13.13 21.17 0.60
CA ARG A 820 13.17 19.87 1.31
C ARG A 820 14.53 19.21 1.07
N ASN A 821 15.13 18.62 2.10
CA ASN A 821 16.42 17.92 2.01
C ASN A 821 16.36 16.62 1.16
N THR A 822 15.17 16.07 0.95
CA THR A 822 14.88 14.98 0.01
C THR A 822 14.94 15.41 -1.46
N ARG A 823 14.65 16.69 -1.77
CA ARG A 823 14.69 17.22 -3.14
C ARG A 823 16.13 17.47 -3.59
N THR A 824 16.78 16.42 -4.05
CA THR A 824 18.21 16.38 -4.43
C THR A 824 18.50 16.76 -5.89
N SER A 825 17.49 17.19 -6.67
CA SER A 825 17.64 17.55 -8.09
C SER A 825 16.93 18.87 -8.41
N ALA A 826 17.44 19.60 -9.40
CA ALA A 826 16.87 20.86 -9.89
C ALA A 826 17.13 21.08 -11.38
N THR A 827 16.17 21.69 -12.09
CA THR A 827 16.32 22.08 -13.50
C THR A 827 16.39 23.60 -13.63
N ILE A 828 17.55 24.13 -13.98
CA ILE A 828 17.77 25.54 -14.29
C ILE A 828 17.37 25.75 -15.77
N LYS A 829 16.28 26.49 -16.01
CA LYS A 829 15.76 26.86 -17.34
C LYS A 829 16.22 28.27 -17.75
N LYS A 830 15.86 28.72 -18.97
CA LYS A 830 16.13 30.07 -19.53
C LYS A 830 17.63 30.48 -19.53
N LEU A 831 18.53 29.54 -19.83
CA LEU A 831 19.98 29.78 -19.96
C LEU A 831 20.41 30.12 -21.40
N LYS A 832 21.55 30.81 -21.56
CA LYS A 832 22.13 31.12 -22.89
C LYS A 832 22.69 29.85 -23.54
N ARG A 833 22.37 29.61 -24.83
CA ARG A 833 22.83 28.46 -25.64
C ARG A 833 24.37 28.42 -25.75
N ARG A 834 24.94 27.21 -25.88
CA ARG A 834 26.39 26.92 -26.02
C ARG A 834 27.34 27.60 -25.01
N LYS A 835 26.87 28.19 -23.89
CA LYS A 835 27.73 28.84 -22.87
C LYS A 835 28.01 27.91 -21.68
N THR A 836 29.17 28.10 -21.04
CA THR A 836 29.59 27.37 -19.84
C THR A 836 29.10 28.10 -18.58
N TYR A 837 28.43 27.36 -17.70
CA TYR A 837 28.05 27.83 -16.38
C TYR A 837 28.84 27.09 -15.30
N TYR A 838 29.29 27.82 -14.29
CA TYR A 838 29.89 27.29 -13.07
C TYR A 838 28.80 27.22 -12.00
N ILE A 839 28.66 26.07 -11.34
CA ILE A 839 27.61 25.79 -10.37
C ILE A 839 28.24 25.37 -9.03
N GLN A 840 27.67 25.83 -7.92
CA GLN A 840 28.00 25.40 -6.55
C GLN A 840 26.73 25.07 -5.76
N VAL A 841 26.87 24.24 -4.73
CA VAL A 841 25.79 23.94 -3.78
C VAL A 841 26.24 24.18 -2.34
N ARG A 842 25.30 24.57 -1.47
CA ARG A 842 25.44 24.55 0.00
C ARG A 842 24.19 23.99 0.64
N THR A 843 24.30 23.44 1.83
CA THR A 843 23.14 23.06 2.66
C THR A 843 22.66 24.26 3.46
N TYR A 844 21.40 24.25 3.88
CA TYR A 844 20.87 25.15 4.88
C TYR A 844 20.00 24.42 5.91
N ARG A 845 19.92 24.98 7.12
CA ARG A 845 18.94 24.59 8.15
C ARG A 845 18.26 25.81 8.76
N ASN A 846 17.02 25.65 9.15
CA ASN A 846 16.28 26.63 9.92
C ASN A 846 16.53 26.36 11.42
N ILE A 847 16.66 27.40 12.23
CA ILE A 847 16.53 27.31 13.69
C ILE A 847 15.70 28.53 14.10
N GLY A 848 14.44 28.28 14.51
CA GLY A 848 13.42 29.32 14.53
C GLY A 848 13.31 30.03 13.17
N LYS A 849 13.10 31.35 13.19
CA LYS A 849 12.98 32.19 11.97
C LYS A 849 14.32 32.39 11.20
N LYS A 850 15.47 31.92 11.71
CA LYS A 850 16.81 32.21 11.13
C LYS A 850 17.40 31.02 10.36
N LYS A 851 17.97 31.29 9.17
CA LYS A 851 18.63 30.30 8.30
C LYS A 851 20.15 30.27 8.52
N TYR A 852 20.68 29.08 8.74
CA TYR A 852 22.10 28.78 8.92
C TYR A 852 22.60 27.94 7.75
N TYR A 853 23.82 28.19 7.28
CA TYR A 853 24.31 27.73 5.97
C TYR A 853 25.66 27.03 6.09
N SER A 854 25.91 26.03 5.24
CA SER A 854 27.27 25.52 5.06
C SER A 854 28.10 26.47 4.19
N THR A 855 29.41 26.23 4.16
CA THR A 855 30.27 26.69 3.07
C THR A 855 29.77 26.16 1.72
N TRP A 856 30.10 26.87 0.64
CA TRP A 856 29.81 26.44 -0.73
C TRP A 856 30.75 25.31 -1.18
N SER A 857 30.23 24.36 -1.95
CA SER A 857 31.02 23.28 -2.56
C SER A 857 32.13 23.79 -3.47
N LYS A 858 33.09 22.93 -3.85
CA LYS A 858 33.90 23.18 -5.06
C LYS A 858 32.96 23.39 -6.26
N ALA A 859 33.35 24.27 -7.18
CA ALA A 859 32.54 24.64 -8.35
C ALA A 859 32.64 23.58 -9.47
N VAL A 860 31.51 23.24 -10.08
CA VAL A 860 31.43 22.33 -11.24
C VAL A 860 31.06 23.14 -12.47
N ALA A 861 31.78 22.97 -13.57
CA ALA A 861 31.48 23.63 -14.85
C ALA A 861 30.63 22.72 -15.76
N LYS A 862 29.64 23.28 -16.48
CA LYS A 862 28.94 22.57 -17.56
C LYS A 862 28.49 23.54 -18.66
N LYS A 863 28.72 23.14 -19.92
CA LYS A 863 28.27 23.85 -21.13
C LYS A 863 26.84 23.40 -21.49
N THR A 864 25.95 24.35 -21.78
CA THR A 864 24.61 24.06 -22.34
C THR A 864 24.71 23.56 -23.78
N LEU A 865 23.72 22.81 -24.27
CA LEU A 865 23.71 22.34 -25.66
C LEU A 865 23.32 23.45 -26.66
N ARG A 866 23.20 23.08 -27.95
CA ARG A 866 22.72 23.92 -29.05
C ARG A 866 21.30 24.42 -28.76
#